data_AF-A0A7V2UEX5-F1
#
_entry.id   AF-A0A7V2UEX5-F1
#
_cell.length_a   1.000
_cell.length_b   1.000
_cell.length_c   1.000
_cell.angle_alpha   90.00
_cell.angle_beta   90.00
_cell.angle_gamma   90.00
#
_symmetry.space_group_name_H-M   'P 1'
#
loop_
_entity.id
_entity.type
_entity.pdbx_description
1 polymer ?
#
loop_
_entity_poly.entity_id
_entity_poly.type
_entity_poly.pdbx_seq_one_letter_code
_entity_poly.pdbx_strand_id
1 'polypeptide(L)'
;MGVGRTRWLVAAAAVAMAALRAEPATMGWRGDGTGKFPAANPPVVWGRVSKAVRGLRFQATQPREGDAGRPMPDGVAREWLVLGPVPLVDPAAFDKEPPPAESDSPGGLGWKRVAIDNGCLDFATLWGQRPKAALGEPLGGAGLPKAAAYAATHLCSEAGGAFRLNLTHVGKVRLWLNGKPLPDFAARVGLRLEPGWNRLVIKAAPGEEDWYLVPILTACPPAEYEETNIAWKTALPGAAPGFYGGAMGVGSPVVVGDRLFLQSESYDLVCLDKRDGRLLWMRTNSFFDSLSDAERAGAFREVAPLAAKLDGLNAAVVAGKATPNLLGEKLAAEREIHKGLRRIAPERFRRYEPPDVGFSGYTPVTDGRRVWAWFGMGVTACYDLEGNRRWIRADVLPAVEHGFSSSPLLVEGKVVVFMRDLMAFEAETGKLAWQTKLMPHEGPNPQGFFHGTPFATAIGGVGIIVLGNGSVVRASDGAVLYRNPEMGTQAIASPVVEGRDLLVTSSHSMQLFIQRLPEALVEPLKLATRTVSVRSSFPKYYMPWHLSSPVVHDGLAYLVNNTGVLTVVDVAAGEVVYQRLLDLDAFQWVNEGAARGVGASPILAGGRLYVLGNAGGALVLEPGRAYRQAAKNKLESVVQAGHWSERQERFVASPVPDGSRLYIRGEATLYAIEAR
;
A
#
# COMPACT_ATOMS: atom_id res chain seq x y z
N MET A 1 -40.12 49.22 -36.91
CA MET A 1 -40.31 48.56 -35.60
C MET A 1 -41.13 47.31 -35.82
N GLY A 2 -40.80 46.08 -35.43
CA GLY A 2 -39.64 45.46 -34.80
C GLY A 2 -39.79 43.95 -35.10
N VAL A 3 -38.77 43.29 -35.66
CA VAL A 3 -37.80 42.42 -34.96
C VAL A 3 -38.47 41.46 -33.97
N GLY A 4 -38.52 40.16 -34.29
CA GLY A 4 -38.91 39.16 -33.29
C GLY A 4 -39.18 37.73 -33.75
N ARG A 5 -38.38 37.11 -34.64
CA ARG A 5 -38.49 35.65 -34.88
C ARG A 5 -37.18 34.84 -35.03
N THR A 6 -36.00 35.43 -34.85
CA THR A 6 -34.72 34.74 -35.15
C THR A 6 -33.88 34.33 -33.93
N ARG A 7 -34.45 34.26 -32.72
CA ARG A 7 -33.67 33.98 -31.47
C ARG A 7 -33.80 32.58 -30.87
N TRP A 8 -34.66 31.70 -31.37
CA TRP A 8 -34.88 30.38 -30.75
C TRP A 8 -34.13 29.20 -31.39
N LEU A 9 -33.63 29.35 -32.64
CA LEU A 9 -32.88 28.27 -33.32
C LEU A 9 -31.38 28.28 -33.03
N VAL A 10 -30.79 29.43 -32.64
CA VAL A 10 -29.36 29.53 -32.32
C VAL A 10 -29.05 29.07 -30.89
N ALA A 11 -29.99 29.23 -29.94
CA ALA A 11 -29.81 28.78 -28.56
C ALA A 11 -29.88 27.26 -28.40
N ALA A 12 -30.75 26.57 -29.16
CA ALA A 12 -30.84 25.11 -29.14
C ALA A 12 -29.62 24.43 -29.78
N ALA A 13 -29.04 25.02 -30.83
CA ALA A 13 -27.81 24.54 -31.44
C ALA A 13 -26.57 24.81 -30.56
N ALA A 14 -26.55 25.90 -29.80
CA ALA A 14 -25.46 26.21 -28.86
C ALA A 14 -25.48 25.31 -27.61
N VAL A 15 -26.65 24.90 -27.12
CA VAL A 15 -26.78 23.92 -26.02
C VAL A 15 -26.49 22.49 -26.49
N ALA A 16 -26.81 22.16 -27.76
CA ALA A 16 -26.46 20.87 -28.35
C ALA A 16 -24.97 20.75 -28.75
N MET A 17 -24.28 21.87 -29.02
CA MET A 17 -22.84 21.91 -29.31
C MET A 17 -21.97 22.11 -28.06
N ALA A 18 -22.53 22.55 -26.93
CA ALA A 18 -21.87 22.57 -25.63
C ALA A 18 -21.89 21.21 -24.90
N ALA A 19 -22.65 20.24 -25.43
CA ALA A 19 -22.36 18.81 -25.27
C ALA A 19 -21.22 18.37 -26.23
N LEU A 20 -20.22 19.23 -26.43
CA LEU A 20 -18.86 18.79 -26.74
C LEU A 20 -18.54 17.78 -25.65
N ARG A 21 -18.54 16.50 -26.04
CA ARG A 21 -18.16 15.36 -25.20
C ARG A 21 -17.03 15.81 -24.31
N ALA A 22 -17.28 15.99 -23.02
CA ALA A 22 -16.19 16.06 -22.06
C ALA A 22 -15.35 14.82 -22.38
N GLU A 23 -14.11 15.03 -22.82
CA GLU A 23 -13.22 13.88 -22.99
C GLU A 23 -13.26 13.15 -21.65
N PRO A 24 -13.49 11.81 -21.65
CA PRO A 24 -13.58 11.10 -20.39
C PRO A 24 -12.31 11.42 -19.61
N ALA A 25 -12.47 11.86 -18.37
CA ALA A 25 -11.33 12.25 -17.56
C ALA A 25 -10.33 11.09 -17.53
N THR A 26 -9.06 11.39 -17.78
CA THR A 26 -7.98 10.42 -17.59
C THR A 26 -8.05 9.88 -16.17
N MET A 27 -8.04 8.56 -16.04
CA MET A 27 -8.04 7.87 -14.75
C MET A 27 -6.85 6.93 -14.66
N GLY A 28 -6.12 7.00 -13.54
CA GLY A 28 -4.99 6.13 -13.26
C GLY A 28 -4.81 5.95 -11.76
N TRP A 29 -3.56 6.00 -11.30
CA TRP A 29 -3.22 5.90 -9.89
C TRP A 29 -3.99 6.97 -9.08
N ARG A 30 -4.77 6.52 -8.08
CA ARG A 30 -5.64 7.37 -7.23
C ARG A 30 -6.61 8.27 -8.02
N GLY A 31 -7.08 7.80 -9.18
CA GLY A 31 -7.97 8.55 -10.05
C GLY A 31 -7.18 9.58 -10.87
N ASP A 32 -7.27 10.85 -10.48
CA ASP A 32 -6.55 11.97 -11.10
C ASP A 32 -5.18 12.24 -10.44
N GLY A 33 -4.74 11.36 -9.53
CA GLY A 33 -3.51 11.49 -8.74
C GLY A 33 -3.69 12.21 -7.41
N THR A 34 -4.80 12.93 -7.18
CA THR A 34 -5.06 13.66 -5.93
C THR A 34 -5.52 12.75 -4.80
N GLY A 35 -6.14 11.61 -5.14
CA GLY A 35 -6.80 10.71 -4.19
C GLY A 35 -8.14 11.22 -3.68
N LYS A 36 -8.74 12.23 -4.33
CA LYS A 36 -10.08 12.73 -4.02
C LYS A 36 -11.10 12.14 -5.00
N PHE A 37 -12.20 11.63 -4.47
CA PHE A 37 -13.30 11.04 -5.22
C PHE A 37 -14.62 11.73 -4.83
N PRO A 38 -14.85 12.99 -5.25
CA PRO A 38 -15.98 13.80 -4.77
C PRO A 38 -17.35 13.25 -5.18
N ALA A 39 -17.41 12.48 -6.28
CA ALA A 39 -18.64 11.85 -6.76
C ALA A 39 -18.94 10.50 -6.09
N ALA A 40 -18.01 9.96 -5.30
CA ALA A 40 -18.18 8.67 -4.63
C ALA A 40 -18.67 8.86 -3.19
N ASN A 41 -19.52 7.94 -2.73
CA ASN A 41 -20.00 7.84 -1.35
C ASN A 41 -19.95 6.36 -0.91
N PRO A 42 -18.74 5.80 -0.73
CA PRO A 42 -18.58 4.39 -0.36
C PRO A 42 -19.02 4.11 1.08
N PRO A 43 -19.17 2.83 1.46
CA PRO A 43 -19.61 2.44 2.80
C PRO A 43 -18.60 2.86 3.88
N VAL A 44 -19.10 3.05 5.11
CA VAL A 44 -18.26 3.38 6.28
C VAL A 44 -17.84 2.13 7.05
N VAL A 45 -18.69 1.10 7.05
CA VAL A 45 -18.49 -0.15 7.78
C VAL A 45 -18.45 -1.32 6.81
N TRP A 46 -17.47 -2.20 6.97
CA TRP A 46 -17.35 -3.48 6.27
C TRP A 46 -16.46 -4.42 7.07
N GLY A 47 -16.50 -5.70 6.76
CA GLY A 47 -15.67 -6.66 7.47
C GLY A 47 -15.60 -8.01 6.80
N ARG A 48 -14.46 -8.66 7.00
CA ARG A 48 -14.26 -10.08 6.87
C ARG A 48 -13.39 -10.51 8.03
N VAL A 49 -13.96 -11.19 8.99
CA VAL A 49 -13.24 -11.61 10.21
C VAL A 49 -13.61 -13.05 10.50
N SER A 50 -12.62 -13.85 10.90
CA SER A 50 -12.82 -15.23 11.30
C SER A 50 -13.76 -15.30 12.52
N LYS A 51 -14.67 -16.27 12.52
CA LYS A 51 -15.58 -16.51 13.66
C LYS A 51 -14.80 -16.73 14.96
N ALA A 52 -13.65 -17.39 14.87
CA ALA A 52 -12.74 -17.61 16.00
C ALA A 52 -12.23 -16.30 16.61
N VAL A 53 -11.71 -15.35 15.81
CA VAL A 53 -11.26 -14.04 16.31
C VAL A 53 -12.42 -13.23 16.85
N ARG A 54 -13.56 -13.22 16.15
CA ARG A 54 -14.75 -12.47 16.59
C ARG A 54 -15.32 -12.97 17.93
N GLY A 55 -15.17 -14.27 18.20
CA GLY A 55 -15.53 -14.90 19.46
C GLY A 55 -14.58 -14.59 20.62
N LEU A 56 -13.37 -14.09 20.36
CA LEU A 56 -12.42 -13.80 21.42
C LEU A 56 -12.90 -12.68 22.33
N ARG A 57 -12.60 -12.84 23.62
CA ARG A 57 -12.76 -11.82 24.65
C ARG A 57 -11.44 -11.60 25.38
N PHE A 58 -11.28 -10.44 26.00
CA PHE A 58 -10.13 -10.15 26.86
C PHE A 58 -10.51 -9.40 28.14
N GLN A 59 -9.65 -9.50 29.14
CA GLN A 59 -9.60 -8.58 30.27
C GLN A 59 -8.21 -8.58 30.92
N ALA A 60 -7.81 -7.46 31.52
CA ALA A 60 -6.47 -7.32 32.08
C ALA A 60 -6.24 -8.23 33.31
N THR A 61 -7.16 -8.19 34.27
CA THR A 61 -7.04 -8.87 35.57
C THR A 61 -7.55 -10.30 35.54
N GLN A 62 -7.07 -11.12 36.48
CA GLN A 62 -7.53 -12.49 36.65
C GLN A 62 -9.08 -12.59 36.67
N PRO A 63 -9.67 -13.44 35.81
CA PRO A 63 -11.12 -13.64 35.74
C PRO A 63 -11.72 -14.25 36.99
N ARG A 64 -12.91 -13.74 37.35
CA ARG A 64 -13.79 -14.29 38.38
C ARG A 64 -14.91 -15.08 37.73
N GLU A 65 -15.58 -15.91 38.53
CA GLU A 65 -16.77 -16.63 38.08
C GLU A 65 -17.83 -15.65 37.57
N GLY A 66 -18.35 -15.90 36.35
CA GLY A 66 -19.33 -15.03 35.69
C GLY A 66 -18.74 -13.89 34.84
N ASP A 67 -17.42 -13.68 34.82
CA ASP A 67 -16.81 -12.66 33.97
C ASP A 67 -16.97 -13.00 32.48
N ALA A 68 -17.54 -12.05 31.71
CA ALA A 68 -17.74 -12.18 30.26
C ALA A 68 -16.58 -11.61 29.40
N GLY A 69 -15.70 -10.79 30.00
CA GLY A 69 -14.66 -10.07 29.28
C GLY A 69 -15.19 -9.03 28.27
N ARG A 70 -14.27 -8.42 27.51
CA ARG A 70 -14.58 -7.48 26.44
C ARG A 70 -14.28 -8.06 25.05
N PRO A 71 -15.09 -7.78 24.03
CA PRO A 71 -14.84 -8.24 22.66
C PRO A 71 -13.56 -7.63 22.07
N MET A 72 -12.81 -8.45 21.32
CA MET A 72 -11.66 -8.03 20.52
C MET A 72 -11.83 -8.47 19.06
N PRO A 73 -12.81 -7.90 18.32
CA PRO A 73 -13.22 -8.40 17.01
C PRO A 73 -12.16 -8.22 15.92
N ASP A 74 -11.05 -7.54 16.21
CA ASP A 74 -9.89 -7.33 15.36
C ASP A 74 -8.63 -8.05 15.87
N GLY A 75 -8.77 -8.91 16.88
CA GLY A 75 -7.65 -9.65 17.44
C GLY A 75 -6.76 -8.85 18.39
N VAL A 76 -7.17 -7.64 18.80
CA VAL A 76 -6.37 -6.76 19.68
C VAL A 76 -6.98 -6.64 21.07
N ALA A 77 -6.24 -7.13 22.08
CA ALA A 77 -6.55 -6.86 23.49
C ALA A 77 -6.13 -5.43 23.84
N ARG A 78 -7.06 -4.63 24.37
CA ARG A 78 -6.85 -3.19 24.65
C ARG A 78 -6.67 -2.86 26.13
N GLU A 79 -6.67 -3.87 26.99
CA GLU A 79 -6.38 -3.71 28.41
C GLU A 79 -5.36 -4.75 28.86
N TRP A 80 -4.36 -4.26 29.59
CA TRP A 80 -3.22 -5.01 30.03
C TRP A 80 -2.89 -4.68 31.48
N LEU A 81 -2.37 -5.66 32.22
CA LEU A 81 -1.54 -5.39 33.38
C LEU A 81 -0.11 -5.21 32.90
N VAL A 82 0.53 -4.11 33.28
CA VAL A 82 1.94 -3.85 33.00
C VAL A 82 2.75 -3.76 34.29
N LEU A 83 3.99 -4.23 34.23
CA LEU A 83 4.91 -4.25 35.36
C LEU A 83 6.31 -3.91 34.87
N GLY A 84 6.99 -3.00 35.59
CA GLY A 84 8.34 -2.54 35.28
C GLY A 84 8.50 -1.02 35.39
N PRO A 85 9.67 -0.48 35.02
CA PRO A 85 10.86 -1.20 34.57
C PRO A 85 11.50 -2.05 35.69
N VAL A 86 11.62 -3.37 35.49
CA VAL A 86 12.32 -4.27 36.42
C VAL A 86 13.80 -4.32 36.03
N PRO A 87 14.76 -3.92 36.88
CA PRO A 87 16.18 -3.90 36.52
C PRO A 87 16.70 -5.26 36.06
N LEU A 88 17.41 -5.30 34.93
CA LEU A 88 18.10 -6.50 34.43
C LEU A 88 19.56 -6.47 34.87
N VAL A 89 19.85 -7.06 36.03
CA VAL A 89 21.22 -7.12 36.58
C VAL A 89 22.09 -8.12 35.82
N ASP A 90 21.52 -9.27 35.43
CA ASP A 90 22.16 -10.26 34.56
C ASP A 90 21.34 -10.45 33.27
N PRO A 91 21.84 -9.97 32.11
CA PRO A 91 21.18 -10.20 30.81
C PRO A 91 20.96 -11.67 30.47
N ALA A 92 21.79 -12.59 30.99
CA ALA A 92 21.65 -14.03 30.77
C ALA A 92 20.47 -14.65 31.55
N ALA A 93 19.94 -13.94 32.55
CA ALA A 93 18.76 -14.36 33.30
C ALA A 93 17.44 -14.08 32.55
N PHE A 94 17.46 -13.23 31.51
CA PHE A 94 16.24 -12.81 30.81
C PHE A 94 15.38 -13.99 30.34
N ASP A 95 16.03 -15.05 29.85
CA ASP A 95 15.39 -16.26 29.29
C ASP A 95 15.04 -17.33 30.35
N LYS A 96 15.60 -17.22 31.56
CA LYS A 96 15.53 -18.27 32.58
C LYS A 96 14.45 -18.02 33.63
N GLU A 97 14.05 -16.77 33.83
CA GLU A 97 13.09 -16.38 34.84
C GLU A 97 11.65 -16.70 34.41
N PRO A 98 10.83 -17.36 35.25
CA PRO A 98 9.41 -17.54 34.99
C PRO A 98 8.66 -16.19 35.04
N PRO A 99 7.45 -16.09 34.45
CA PRO A 99 6.67 -14.86 34.50
C PRO A 99 6.11 -14.65 35.93
N PRO A 100 6.11 -13.42 36.45
CA PRO A 100 5.49 -13.13 37.75
C PRO A 100 3.98 -13.38 37.72
N ALA A 101 3.45 -13.87 38.84
CA ALA A 101 2.03 -13.90 39.13
C ALA A 101 1.49 -12.47 39.36
N GLU A 102 0.17 -12.30 39.30
CA GLU A 102 -0.46 -10.98 39.53
C GLU A 102 -0.31 -10.50 40.98
N SER A 103 -0.11 -11.41 41.92
CA SER A 103 0.17 -11.11 43.33
C SER A 103 1.63 -10.75 43.60
N ASP A 104 2.54 -11.03 42.65
CA ASP A 104 3.97 -10.84 42.86
C ASP A 104 4.34 -9.36 42.76
N SER A 105 5.39 -8.96 43.47
CA SER A 105 5.92 -7.60 43.46
C SER A 105 7.45 -7.57 43.27
N PRO A 106 7.96 -7.98 42.09
CA PRO A 106 9.39 -8.05 41.87
C PRO A 106 10.03 -6.66 41.96
N GLY A 107 11.11 -6.54 42.72
CA GLY A 107 11.75 -5.26 43.00
C GLY A 107 10.85 -4.27 43.78
N GLY A 108 9.80 -4.75 44.45
CA GLY A 108 8.81 -3.91 45.14
C GLY A 108 7.82 -3.21 44.20
N LEU A 109 7.83 -3.54 42.90
CA LEU A 109 6.94 -2.95 41.90
C LEU A 109 5.62 -3.73 41.82
N GLY A 110 4.50 -3.02 41.82
CA GLY A 110 3.17 -3.61 41.60
C GLY A 110 2.72 -3.53 40.14
N TRP A 111 1.85 -4.46 39.74
CA TRP A 111 1.17 -4.42 38.45
C TRP A 111 0.25 -3.19 38.33
N LYS A 112 0.27 -2.55 37.17
CA LYS A 112 -0.59 -1.40 36.84
C LYS A 112 -1.49 -1.76 35.68
N ARG A 113 -2.78 -1.50 35.80
CA ARG A 113 -3.71 -1.63 34.68
C ARG A 113 -3.52 -0.48 33.71
N VAL A 114 -3.40 -0.79 32.42
CA VAL A 114 -3.27 0.16 31.32
C VAL A 114 -4.31 -0.18 30.25
N ALA A 115 -4.99 0.86 29.76
CA ALA A 115 -5.85 0.79 28.58
C ALA A 115 -5.16 1.51 27.41
N ILE A 116 -5.23 0.91 26.23
CA ILE A 116 -4.64 1.45 24.99
C ILE A 116 -5.71 1.61 23.92
N ASP A 117 -5.49 2.54 23.00
CA ASP A 117 -6.42 2.91 21.93
C ASP A 117 -6.02 2.38 20.54
N ASN A 118 -4.76 1.98 20.32
CA ASN A 118 -4.22 1.60 19.00
C ASN A 118 -3.36 0.32 18.96
N GLY A 119 -3.62 -0.62 19.88
CA GLY A 119 -2.92 -1.92 19.94
C GLY A 119 -1.44 -1.87 20.32
N CYS A 120 -0.84 -0.68 20.42
CA CYS A 120 0.54 -0.46 20.81
C CYS A 120 0.68 -0.21 22.32
N LEU A 121 1.47 -1.03 22.99
CA LEU A 121 1.96 -0.81 24.35
C LEU A 121 3.31 -0.11 24.29
N ASP A 122 3.33 1.22 24.29
CA ASP A 122 4.58 2.02 24.34
C ASP A 122 5.08 2.19 25.77
N PHE A 123 5.91 1.26 26.22
CA PHE A 123 6.50 1.27 27.55
C PHE A 123 7.33 2.52 27.85
N ALA A 124 8.04 3.04 26.85
CA ALA A 124 8.83 4.26 27.02
C ALA A 124 7.93 5.47 27.33
N THR A 125 6.76 5.58 26.69
CA THR A 125 5.76 6.61 27.03
C THR A 125 5.10 6.34 28.39
N LEU A 126 4.71 5.09 28.68
CA LEU A 126 4.05 4.70 29.94
C LEU A 126 4.89 5.02 31.18
N TRP A 127 6.21 5.00 31.07
CA TRP A 127 7.14 5.32 32.17
C TRP A 127 7.80 6.68 32.05
N GLY A 128 7.32 7.56 31.17
CA GLY A 128 7.80 8.94 31.07
C GLY A 128 9.22 9.08 30.52
N GLN A 129 9.71 8.09 29.78
CA GLN A 129 11.03 8.09 29.14
C GLN A 129 11.01 8.82 27.79
N ARG A 130 9.83 9.00 27.18
CA ARG A 130 9.63 9.91 26.05
C ARG A 130 9.17 11.29 26.53
N PRO A 131 9.91 12.38 26.27
CA PRO A 131 9.44 13.73 26.60
C PRO A 131 8.17 14.06 25.83
N LYS A 132 7.16 14.62 26.52
CA LYS A 132 5.88 15.06 25.90
C LYS A 132 6.04 16.20 24.88
N ALA A 133 7.16 16.94 24.91
CA ALA A 133 7.23 18.31 24.42
C ALA A 133 8.06 18.53 23.14
N ALA A 134 8.60 17.52 22.47
CA ALA A 134 9.38 17.74 21.25
C ALA A 134 8.90 16.88 20.10
N LEU A 135 8.05 17.47 19.25
CA LEU A 135 7.80 16.98 17.90
C LEU A 135 9.14 16.98 17.15
N GLY A 136 9.79 15.82 17.08
CA GLY A 136 10.91 15.60 16.17
C GLY A 136 12.34 15.56 16.73
N GLU A 137 12.52 15.53 18.05
CA GLU A 137 13.82 15.20 18.63
C GLU A 137 13.94 13.68 18.87
N PRO A 138 15.13 13.07 18.67
CA PRO A 138 15.41 11.72 19.16
C PRO A 138 15.06 11.60 20.65
N LEU A 139 14.89 10.37 21.17
CA LEU A 139 15.07 10.16 22.60
C LEU A 139 16.42 10.79 22.97
N GLY A 140 16.41 11.87 23.74
CA GLY A 140 17.63 12.54 24.17
C GLY A 140 18.61 11.50 24.72
N GLY A 141 19.92 11.72 24.51
CA GLY A 141 21.00 10.73 24.65
C GLY A 141 21.19 10.02 26.01
N ALA A 142 20.20 10.03 26.91
CA ALA A 142 20.15 9.23 28.13
C ALA A 142 19.90 7.72 27.89
N GLY A 143 19.43 7.34 26.69
CA GLY A 143 19.15 5.95 26.33
C GLY A 143 18.00 5.32 27.14
N LEU A 144 17.53 4.15 26.70
CA LEU A 144 16.53 3.36 27.45
C LEU A 144 17.21 2.54 28.57
N PRO A 145 16.54 2.28 29.71
CA PRO A 145 17.16 1.60 30.84
C PRO A 145 17.49 0.14 30.53
N LYS A 146 18.50 -0.42 31.18
CA LYS A 146 18.76 -1.87 31.19
C LYS A 146 17.75 -2.57 32.11
N ALA A 147 16.53 -2.73 31.62
CA ALA A 147 15.40 -3.26 32.39
C ALA A 147 14.47 -4.11 31.52
N ALA A 148 13.56 -4.84 32.17
CA ALA A 148 12.48 -5.59 31.53
C ALA A 148 11.11 -5.02 31.91
N ALA A 149 10.19 -5.15 30.97
CA ALA A 149 8.79 -4.86 31.09
C ALA A 149 8.04 -6.18 31.04
N TYR A 150 6.94 -6.29 31.78
CA TYR A 150 5.97 -7.37 31.60
C TYR A 150 4.64 -6.76 31.20
N ALA A 151 3.97 -7.38 30.25
CA ALA A 151 2.58 -7.12 29.89
C ALA A 151 1.80 -8.44 29.99
N ALA A 152 0.70 -8.44 30.73
CA ALA A 152 -0.16 -9.60 30.91
C ALA A 152 -1.62 -9.25 30.60
N THR A 153 -2.34 -10.19 30.01
CA THR A 153 -3.79 -10.11 29.78
C THR A 153 -4.40 -11.51 29.76
N HIS A 154 -5.71 -11.60 29.97
CA HIS A 154 -6.48 -12.84 29.88
C HIS A 154 -7.27 -12.83 28.60
N LEU A 155 -7.20 -13.94 27.86
CA LEU A 155 -7.90 -14.16 26.60
C LEU A 155 -8.93 -15.29 26.83
N CYS A 156 -10.20 -15.03 26.54
CA CYS A 156 -11.23 -16.06 26.56
C CYS A 156 -11.54 -16.52 25.14
N SER A 157 -11.55 -17.84 24.92
CA SER A 157 -12.14 -18.47 23.75
C SER A 157 -13.08 -19.58 24.21
N GLU A 158 -14.37 -19.45 23.93
CA GLU A 158 -15.36 -20.46 24.35
C GLU A 158 -15.05 -21.85 23.79
N ALA A 159 -14.59 -21.92 22.53
CA ALA A 159 -14.26 -23.17 21.85
C ALA A 159 -12.79 -23.57 21.97
N GLY A 160 -11.92 -22.71 22.53
CA GLY A 160 -10.47 -22.84 22.36
C GLY A 160 -10.05 -22.63 20.90
N GLY A 161 -8.90 -23.17 20.49
CA GLY A 161 -8.51 -23.23 19.07
C GLY A 161 -7.06 -22.84 18.79
N ALA A 162 -6.67 -22.95 17.52
CA ALA A 162 -5.33 -22.57 17.04
C ALA A 162 -5.34 -21.13 16.50
N PHE A 163 -4.45 -20.31 17.04
CA PHE A 163 -4.28 -18.91 16.69
C PHE A 163 -2.82 -18.64 16.35
N ARG A 164 -2.58 -17.53 15.65
CA ARG A 164 -1.26 -16.95 15.44
C ARG A 164 -1.22 -15.60 16.12
N LEU A 165 -0.22 -15.41 16.98
CA LEU A 165 0.14 -14.11 17.52
C LEU A 165 1.18 -13.48 16.60
N ASN A 166 0.79 -12.41 15.93
CA ASN A 166 1.72 -11.50 15.28
C ASN A 166 2.18 -10.50 16.34
N LEU A 167 3.47 -10.50 16.66
CA LEU A 167 4.05 -9.63 17.67
C LEU A 167 5.11 -8.74 17.02
N THR A 168 4.85 -7.43 16.98
CA THR A 168 5.89 -6.45 16.63
C THR A 168 6.51 -5.88 17.88
N HIS A 169 7.85 -5.86 17.87
CA HIS A 169 8.72 -5.29 18.90
C HIS A 169 10.11 -5.04 18.29
N VAL A 170 10.97 -4.30 19.02
CA VAL A 170 12.36 -4.01 18.61
C VAL A 170 13.42 -4.66 19.51
N GLY A 171 13.05 -5.03 20.73
CA GLY A 171 13.97 -5.58 21.73
C GLY A 171 13.89 -7.11 21.83
N LYS A 172 14.42 -7.67 22.92
CA LYS A 172 14.26 -9.09 23.20
C LYS A 172 12.91 -9.35 23.87
N VAL A 173 12.22 -10.42 23.47
CA VAL A 173 10.93 -10.82 24.07
C VAL A 173 10.91 -12.27 24.53
N ARG A 174 10.11 -12.55 25.55
CA ARG A 174 9.74 -13.90 26.01
C ARG A 174 8.25 -13.95 26.26
N LEU A 175 7.62 -15.06 25.90
CA LEU A 175 6.17 -15.22 25.98
C LEU A 175 5.81 -16.49 26.74
N TRP A 176 4.71 -16.41 27.50
CA TRP A 176 4.09 -17.54 28.16
C TRP A 176 2.59 -17.56 27.91
N LEU A 177 2.05 -18.75 27.70
CA LEU A 177 0.62 -19.02 27.67
C LEU A 177 0.28 -20.02 28.77
N ASN A 178 -0.61 -19.64 29.69
CA ASN A 178 -1.00 -20.46 30.85
C ASN A 178 0.24 -20.94 31.65
N GLY A 179 1.23 -20.05 31.81
CA GLY A 179 2.49 -20.33 32.51
C GLY A 179 3.51 -21.17 31.71
N LYS A 180 3.14 -21.71 30.55
CA LYS A 180 4.05 -22.50 29.69
C LYS A 180 4.79 -21.58 28.72
N PRO A 181 6.13 -21.69 28.59
CA PRO A 181 6.89 -20.87 27.66
C PRO A 181 6.55 -21.22 26.21
N LEU A 182 6.56 -20.21 25.34
CA LEU A 182 6.37 -20.35 23.90
C LEU A 182 7.71 -20.27 23.16
N PRO A 183 7.83 -20.87 21.95
CA PRO A 183 9.08 -20.92 21.20
C PRO A 183 9.60 -19.54 20.78
N ASP A 184 10.92 -19.43 20.66
CA ASP A 184 11.72 -18.20 20.49
C ASP A 184 11.54 -17.47 19.14
N PHE A 185 10.66 -17.94 18.26
CA PHE A 185 10.49 -17.34 16.94
C PHE A 185 9.64 -16.06 17.02
N ALA A 186 10.31 -14.97 17.37
CA ALA A 186 9.81 -13.78 18.05
C ALA A 186 8.79 -12.88 17.32
N ALA A 187 8.23 -13.27 16.19
CA ALA A 187 7.32 -12.41 15.41
C ALA A 187 5.98 -13.02 15.05
N ARG A 188 5.95 -14.32 14.81
CA ARG A 188 4.74 -15.07 14.45
C ARG A 188 4.77 -16.36 15.24
N VAL A 189 4.03 -16.35 16.34
CA VAL A 189 4.01 -17.47 17.30
C VAL A 189 2.67 -18.19 17.18
N GLY A 190 2.72 -19.50 16.95
CA GLY A 190 1.53 -20.34 17.06
C GLY A 190 1.09 -20.45 18.52
N LEU A 191 -0.19 -20.20 18.77
CA LEU A 191 -0.83 -20.31 20.07
C LEU A 191 -1.97 -21.34 19.98
N ARG A 192 -2.14 -22.15 21.02
CA ARG A 192 -3.33 -22.98 21.19
C ARG A 192 -4.05 -22.55 22.45
N LEU A 193 -5.19 -21.89 22.30
CA LEU A 193 -6.03 -21.51 23.42
C LEU A 193 -6.85 -22.71 23.87
N GLU A 194 -6.89 -22.96 25.17
CA GLU A 194 -7.81 -23.90 25.80
C GLU A 194 -9.22 -23.28 25.86
N PRO A 195 -10.30 -24.08 25.89
CA PRO A 195 -11.65 -23.55 26.14
C PRO A 195 -11.70 -22.76 27.45
N GLY A 196 -12.28 -21.56 27.40
CA GLY A 196 -12.35 -20.63 28.53
C GLY A 196 -11.16 -19.66 28.57
N TRP A 197 -10.77 -19.28 29.79
CA TRP A 197 -9.78 -18.24 30.05
C TRP A 197 -8.34 -18.75 29.96
N ASN A 198 -7.51 -18.01 29.22
CA ASN A 198 -6.10 -18.27 29.03
C ASN A 198 -5.30 -17.03 29.43
N ARG A 199 -4.17 -17.18 30.13
CA ARG A 199 -3.30 -16.06 30.52
C ARG A 199 -2.12 -15.93 29.56
N LEU A 200 -2.03 -14.80 28.88
CA LEU A 200 -0.89 -14.43 28.04
C LEU A 200 0.01 -13.46 28.80
N VAL A 201 1.31 -13.76 28.88
CA VAL A 201 2.32 -12.86 29.45
C VAL A 201 3.45 -12.65 28.45
N ILE A 202 3.87 -11.40 28.27
CA ILE A 202 4.98 -11.01 27.41
C ILE A 202 5.98 -10.23 28.27
N LYS A 203 7.22 -10.73 28.35
CA LYS A 203 8.37 -10.00 28.91
C LYS A 203 9.13 -9.36 27.77
N ALA A 204 9.49 -8.08 27.89
CA ALA A 204 10.14 -7.30 26.85
C ALA A 204 11.30 -6.48 27.40
N ALA A 205 12.48 -6.60 26.81
CA ALA A 205 13.58 -5.65 26.98
C ALA A 205 13.42 -4.49 25.96
N PRO A 206 13.94 -3.29 26.26
CA PRO A 206 13.97 -2.20 25.28
C PRO A 206 14.94 -2.51 24.13
N GLY A 207 14.69 -1.89 22.97
CA GLY A 207 15.67 -1.74 21.90
C GLY A 207 16.59 -0.54 22.17
N GLU A 208 17.29 -0.07 21.14
CA GLU A 208 18.17 1.10 21.25
C GLU A 208 17.40 2.41 21.46
N GLU A 209 16.37 2.65 20.65
CA GLU A 209 15.58 3.89 20.67
C GLU A 209 14.10 3.69 21.04
N ASP A 210 13.62 2.46 21.11
CA ASP A 210 12.19 2.19 21.26
C ASP A 210 11.92 1.03 22.24
N TRP A 211 10.81 1.13 22.99
CA TRP A 211 10.36 0.08 23.88
C TRP A 211 8.84 -0.08 23.79
N TYR A 212 8.40 -1.04 22.96
CA TYR A 212 6.98 -1.25 22.74
C TYR A 212 6.64 -2.69 22.32
N LEU A 213 5.35 -3.03 22.42
CA LEU A 213 4.76 -4.28 21.91
C LEU A 213 3.49 -3.97 21.12
N VAL A 214 3.29 -4.66 19.99
CA VAL A 214 2.02 -4.67 19.25
C VAL A 214 1.57 -6.13 19.05
N PRO A 215 0.82 -6.71 20.01
CA PRO A 215 0.31 -8.08 19.92
C PRO A 215 -1.03 -8.13 19.18
N ILE A 216 -1.11 -8.89 18.08
CA ILE A 216 -2.33 -9.08 17.28
C ILE A 216 -2.58 -10.57 17.07
N LEU A 217 -3.75 -11.06 17.48
CA LEU A 217 -4.18 -12.45 17.26
C LEU A 217 -4.94 -12.58 15.94
N THR A 218 -4.62 -13.64 15.20
CA THR A 218 -5.36 -14.06 14.00
C THR A 218 -5.65 -15.56 14.07
N ALA A 219 -6.77 -16.03 13.52
CA ALA A 219 -7.05 -17.46 13.44
C ALA A 219 -6.10 -18.17 12.46
N CYS A 220 -5.70 -19.40 12.77
CA CYS A 220 -4.99 -20.25 11.81
C CYS A 220 -5.97 -20.86 10.78
N PRO A 221 -5.56 -21.08 9.52
CA PRO A 221 -6.36 -21.82 8.55
C PRO A 221 -6.57 -23.30 8.93
N PRO A 222 -7.64 -23.95 8.45
CA PRO A 222 -8.80 -23.35 7.81
C PRO A 222 -9.66 -22.59 8.83
N ALA A 223 -10.11 -21.39 8.46
CA ALA A 223 -10.98 -20.57 9.31
C ALA A 223 -12.31 -20.29 8.59
N GLU A 224 -13.41 -20.34 9.34
CA GLU A 224 -14.70 -19.81 8.90
C GLU A 224 -14.76 -18.32 9.16
N TYR A 225 -15.32 -17.57 8.23
CA TYR A 225 -15.35 -16.11 8.29
C TYR A 225 -16.78 -15.58 8.23
N GLU A 226 -17.02 -14.49 8.94
CA GLU A 226 -18.21 -13.67 8.79
C GLU A 226 -17.87 -12.46 7.91
N GLU A 227 -18.74 -12.15 6.94
CA GLU A 227 -18.57 -11.04 6.01
C GLU A 227 -19.68 -10.01 6.22
N THR A 228 -19.32 -8.73 6.13
CA THR A 228 -20.24 -7.59 6.22
C THR A 228 -19.92 -6.63 5.09
N ASN A 229 -20.93 -6.24 4.32
CA ASN A 229 -20.81 -5.29 3.20
C ASN A 229 -19.78 -5.69 2.12
N ILE A 230 -19.54 -6.99 1.93
CA ILE A 230 -18.75 -7.52 0.80
C ILE A 230 -19.71 -7.90 -0.32
N ALA A 231 -19.70 -7.13 -1.41
CA ALA A 231 -20.54 -7.36 -2.58
C ALA A 231 -20.08 -8.61 -3.35
N TRP A 232 -18.77 -8.71 -3.59
CA TRP A 232 -18.12 -9.86 -4.17
C TRP A 232 -16.61 -9.79 -3.89
N LYS A 233 -15.93 -10.90 -4.13
CA LYS A 233 -14.47 -10.99 -4.08
C LYS A 233 -13.97 -11.91 -5.19
N THR A 234 -12.86 -11.56 -5.81
CA THR A 234 -12.27 -12.31 -6.93
C THR A 234 -10.82 -12.63 -6.63
N ALA A 235 -10.49 -13.92 -6.62
CA ALA A 235 -9.10 -14.37 -6.57
C ALA A 235 -8.39 -14.00 -7.88
N LEU A 236 -7.21 -13.40 -7.75
CA LEU A 236 -6.41 -12.94 -8.87
C LEU A 236 -5.48 -14.08 -9.34
N PRO A 237 -5.28 -14.25 -10.65
CA PRO A 237 -4.58 -15.40 -11.20
C PRO A 237 -3.05 -15.39 -10.98
N GLY A 238 -2.50 -14.28 -10.46
CA GLY A 238 -1.07 -14.04 -10.37
C GLY A 238 -0.62 -13.70 -8.96
N ALA A 239 -0.29 -14.72 -8.17
CA ALA A 239 0.54 -14.56 -6.97
C ALA A 239 1.72 -15.54 -7.08
N ALA A 240 2.95 -15.01 -7.15
CA ALA A 240 4.15 -15.83 -7.27
C ALA A 240 4.99 -15.75 -5.99
N PRO A 241 5.42 -16.89 -5.40
CA PRO A 241 6.31 -16.88 -4.25
C PRO A 241 7.70 -16.31 -4.63
N GLY A 242 8.32 -15.56 -3.72
CA GLY A 242 9.62 -14.92 -3.91
C GLY A 242 10.29 -14.53 -2.59
N PHE A 243 11.56 -14.10 -2.67
CA PHE A 243 12.47 -13.98 -1.52
C PHE A 243 11.96 -13.02 -0.42
N TYR A 244 11.28 -11.92 -0.78
CA TYR A 244 10.60 -10.99 0.14
C TYR A 244 9.09 -11.19 0.26
N GLY A 245 8.63 -12.44 0.12
CA GLY A 245 7.22 -12.80 0.12
C GLY A 245 6.55 -12.77 -1.26
N GLY A 246 7.32 -12.58 -2.34
CA GLY A 246 6.84 -12.71 -3.72
C GLY A 246 6.72 -11.41 -4.50
N ALA A 247 6.59 -11.55 -5.82
CA ALA A 247 6.07 -10.52 -6.71
C ALA A 247 4.56 -10.46 -6.49
N MET A 248 4.02 -9.25 -6.30
CA MET A 248 2.76 -9.08 -5.59
C MET A 248 1.59 -8.63 -6.44
N GLY A 249 1.84 -8.02 -7.60
CA GLY A 249 0.77 -7.54 -8.47
C GLY A 249 -0.20 -6.63 -7.72
N VAL A 250 0.28 -5.53 -7.14
CA VAL A 250 -0.48 -4.68 -6.19
C VAL A 250 -0.98 -3.37 -6.78
N GLY A 251 -0.98 -3.22 -8.11
CA GLY A 251 -1.56 -2.06 -8.77
C GLY A 251 -3.07 -1.95 -8.54
N SER A 252 -3.54 -0.77 -8.14
CA SER A 252 -4.97 -0.49 -7.93
C SER A 252 -5.76 -0.70 -9.25
N PRO A 253 -7.05 -1.04 -9.20
CA PRO A 253 -7.86 -1.07 -10.42
C PRO A 253 -8.17 0.33 -10.94
N VAL A 254 -8.43 0.45 -12.23
CA VAL A 254 -9.16 1.59 -12.82
C VAL A 254 -10.55 1.16 -13.25
N VAL A 255 -11.53 2.04 -13.08
CA VAL A 255 -12.94 1.78 -13.37
C VAL A 255 -13.33 2.51 -14.66
N VAL A 256 -13.95 1.81 -15.62
CA VAL A 256 -14.53 2.42 -16.82
C VAL A 256 -15.90 1.79 -17.07
N GLY A 257 -16.96 2.56 -16.83
CA GLY A 257 -18.33 2.06 -16.91
C GLY A 257 -18.55 0.83 -16.01
N ASP A 258 -18.89 -0.29 -16.64
CA ASP A 258 -19.12 -1.59 -15.98
C ASP A 258 -17.88 -2.49 -15.91
N ARG A 259 -16.69 -1.95 -16.18
CA ARG A 259 -15.44 -2.72 -16.24
C ARG A 259 -14.42 -2.22 -15.21
N LEU A 260 -13.65 -3.16 -14.68
CA LEU A 260 -12.47 -2.93 -13.86
C LEU A 260 -11.24 -3.45 -14.60
N PHE A 261 -10.18 -2.64 -14.69
CA PHE A 261 -8.90 -3.04 -15.28
C PHE A 261 -7.79 -2.95 -14.25
N LEU A 262 -7.00 -4.01 -14.13
CA LEU A 262 -5.92 -4.09 -13.16
C LEU A 262 -4.89 -5.12 -13.63
N GLN A 263 -3.64 -4.97 -13.20
CA GLN A 263 -2.57 -5.90 -13.58
C GLN A 263 -2.59 -7.14 -12.69
N SER A 264 -1.99 -8.26 -13.08
CA SER A 264 -1.84 -9.47 -12.24
C SER A 264 -0.52 -10.15 -12.57
N GLU A 265 0.17 -10.70 -11.57
CA GLU A 265 1.50 -11.28 -11.82
C GLU A 265 1.45 -12.48 -12.80
N SER A 266 2.47 -12.69 -13.63
CA SER A 266 3.68 -11.87 -13.70
C SER A 266 3.47 -10.57 -14.48
N TYR A 267 2.71 -10.57 -15.57
CA TYR A 267 2.56 -9.41 -16.47
C TYR A 267 1.26 -9.47 -17.26
N ASP A 268 0.19 -9.88 -16.58
CA ASP A 268 -1.15 -9.89 -17.14
C ASP A 268 -1.84 -8.54 -16.92
N LEU A 269 -2.59 -8.10 -17.92
CA LEU A 269 -3.68 -7.14 -17.75
C LEU A 269 -4.99 -7.93 -17.73
N VAL A 270 -5.80 -7.73 -16.70
CA VAL A 270 -7.11 -8.39 -16.55
C VAL A 270 -8.23 -7.36 -16.55
N CYS A 271 -9.36 -7.75 -17.15
CA CYS A 271 -10.61 -7.01 -17.10
C CYS A 271 -11.65 -7.84 -16.34
N LEU A 272 -12.31 -7.24 -15.36
CA LEU A 272 -13.41 -7.84 -14.62
C LEU A 272 -14.70 -7.07 -14.88
N ASP A 273 -15.82 -7.77 -14.79
CA ASP A 273 -17.13 -7.16 -14.70
C ASP A 273 -17.29 -6.57 -13.30
N LYS A 274 -17.61 -5.28 -13.25
CA LYS A 274 -17.74 -4.52 -12.01
C LYS A 274 -18.87 -5.01 -11.12
N ARG A 275 -19.90 -5.64 -11.70
CA ARG A 275 -21.13 -6.03 -11.00
C ARG A 275 -20.96 -7.28 -10.16
N ASP A 276 -20.20 -8.25 -10.66
CA ASP A 276 -20.07 -9.57 -10.05
C ASP A 276 -18.60 -10.02 -9.86
N GLY A 277 -17.63 -9.23 -10.32
CA GLY A 277 -16.20 -9.54 -10.21
C GLY A 277 -15.71 -10.63 -11.18
N ARG A 278 -16.53 -11.06 -12.14
CA ARG A 278 -16.16 -12.11 -13.09
C ARG A 278 -15.10 -11.61 -14.07
N LEU A 279 -14.08 -12.43 -14.33
CA LEU A 279 -13.11 -12.17 -15.39
C LEU A 279 -13.79 -12.14 -16.76
N LEU A 280 -13.64 -11.03 -17.48
CA LEU A 280 -14.12 -10.84 -18.84
C LEU A 280 -13.04 -11.21 -19.86
N TRP A 281 -11.80 -10.81 -19.61
CA TRP A 281 -10.65 -11.21 -20.40
C TRP A 281 -9.34 -11.05 -19.61
N MET A 282 -8.30 -11.72 -20.08
CA MET A 282 -6.94 -11.64 -19.57
C MET A 282 -5.95 -11.62 -20.74
N ARG A 283 -4.90 -10.81 -20.64
CA ARG A 283 -3.84 -10.68 -21.66
C ARG A 283 -2.48 -10.64 -20.99
N THR A 284 -1.63 -11.62 -21.31
CA THR A 284 -0.21 -11.61 -20.94
C THR A 284 0.55 -10.61 -21.82
N ASN A 285 1.51 -9.90 -21.22
CA ASN A 285 2.35 -8.89 -21.88
C ASN A 285 3.83 -9.27 -21.72
N SER A 286 4.22 -10.38 -22.35
CA SER A 286 5.60 -10.88 -22.31
C SER A 286 6.49 -10.14 -23.32
N PHE A 287 7.81 -10.37 -23.26
CA PHE A 287 8.69 -9.92 -24.33
C PHE A 287 8.37 -10.56 -25.69
N PHE A 288 7.86 -11.80 -25.71
CA PHE A 288 7.47 -12.48 -26.95
C PHE A 288 6.34 -11.72 -27.66
N ASP A 289 5.42 -11.14 -26.89
CA ASP A 289 4.31 -10.33 -27.41
C ASP A 289 4.77 -9.06 -28.13
N SER A 290 5.96 -8.54 -27.79
CA SER A 290 6.56 -7.35 -28.41
C SER A 290 7.33 -7.63 -29.71
N LEU A 291 7.51 -8.90 -30.08
CA LEU A 291 8.19 -9.28 -31.31
C LEU A 291 7.33 -8.97 -32.53
N SER A 292 7.98 -8.57 -33.63
CA SER A 292 7.34 -8.50 -34.95
C SER A 292 6.97 -9.89 -35.46
N ASP A 293 6.01 -9.96 -36.40
CA ASP A 293 5.58 -11.23 -36.99
C ASP A 293 6.73 -11.97 -37.69
N ALA A 294 7.65 -11.23 -38.32
CA ALA A 294 8.84 -11.78 -38.95
C ALA A 294 9.80 -12.45 -37.93
N GLU A 295 9.98 -11.84 -36.76
CA GLU A 295 10.80 -12.42 -35.69
C GLU A 295 10.17 -13.69 -35.12
N ARG A 296 8.85 -13.69 -34.91
CA ARG A 296 8.10 -14.86 -34.42
C ARG A 296 8.12 -16.01 -35.42
N ALA A 297 8.02 -15.72 -36.72
CA ALA A 297 8.10 -16.74 -37.77
C ALA A 297 9.54 -17.23 -38.03
N GLY A 298 10.54 -16.42 -37.70
CA GLY A 298 11.96 -16.70 -37.91
C GLY A 298 12.66 -17.22 -36.64
N ALA A 299 13.50 -16.36 -36.06
CA ALA A 299 14.41 -16.73 -34.97
C ALA A 299 13.70 -17.27 -33.73
N PHE A 300 12.45 -16.87 -33.47
CA PHE A 300 11.70 -17.23 -32.26
C PHE A 300 10.58 -18.25 -32.52
N ARG A 301 10.56 -18.91 -33.69
CA ARG A 301 9.50 -19.87 -34.07
C ARG A 301 9.28 -20.99 -33.06
N GLU A 302 10.33 -21.40 -32.36
CA GLU A 302 10.30 -22.46 -31.35
C GLU A 302 9.60 -22.04 -30.03
N VAL A 303 9.45 -20.73 -29.80
CA VAL A 303 8.75 -20.18 -28.62
C VAL A 303 7.24 -20.05 -28.87
N ALA A 304 6.81 -19.94 -30.13
CA ALA A 304 5.41 -19.72 -30.49
C ALA A 304 4.43 -20.79 -29.94
N PRO A 305 4.75 -22.11 -29.92
CA PRO A 305 3.86 -23.10 -29.32
C PRO A 305 3.66 -22.91 -27.81
N LEU A 306 4.69 -22.44 -27.09
CA LEU A 306 4.58 -22.13 -25.65
C LEU A 306 3.68 -20.91 -25.42
N ALA A 307 3.78 -19.89 -26.27
CA ALA A 307 2.89 -18.73 -26.22
C ALA A 307 1.43 -19.13 -26.48
N ALA A 308 1.16 -19.95 -27.49
CA ALA A 308 -0.18 -20.47 -27.75
C ALA A 308 -0.73 -21.34 -26.59
N LYS A 309 0.13 -22.14 -25.95
CA LYS A 309 -0.24 -22.87 -24.72
C LYS A 309 -0.65 -21.90 -23.61
N LEU A 310 0.12 -20.83 -23.41
CA LEU A 310 -0.18 -19.80 -22.40
C LEU A 310 -1.52 -19.11 -22.69
N ASP A 311 -1.83 -18.80 -23.94
CA ASP A 311 -3.12 -18.24 -24.33
C ASP A 311 -4.29 -19.19 -24.01
N GLY A 312 -4.11 -20.49 -24.25
CA GLY A 312 -5.09 -21.52 -23.87
C GLY A 312 -5.31 -21.61 -22.35
N LEU A 313 -4.23 -21.55 -21.56
CA LEU A 313 -4.30 -21.50 -20.10
C LEU A 313 -5.01 -20.22 -19.63
N ASN A 314 -4.71 -19.08 -20.24
CA ASN A 314 -5.37 -17.82 -19.96
C ASN A 314 -6.88 -17.89 -20.24
N ALA A 315 -7.27 -18.47 -21.38
CA ALA A 315 -8.68 -18.68 -21.73
C ALA A 315 -9.39 -19.60 -20.72
N ALA A 316 -8.72 -20.63 -20.22
CA ALA A 316 -9.27 -21.50 -19.18
C ALA A 316 -9.49 -20.77 -17.84
N VAL A 317 -8.56 -19.91 -17.44
CA VAL A 317 -8.72 -19.04 -16.26
C VAL A 317 -9.95 -18.13 -16.42
N VAL A 318 -10.06 -17.44 -17.56
CA VAL A 318 -11.20 -16.55 -17.86
C VAL A 318 -12.53 -17.32 -17.87
N ALA A 319 -12.52 -18.58 -18.30
CA ALA A 319 -13.68 -19.48 -18.27
C ALA A 319 -14.01 -20.01 -16.85
N GLY A 320 -13.39 -19.50 -15.79
CA GLY A 320 -13.66 -19.90 -14.40
C GLY A 320 -13.04 -21.23 -14.00
N LYS A 321 -12.06 -21.75 -14.77
CA LYS A 321 -11.41 -23.05 -14.50
C LYS A 321 -10.09 -22.93 -13.73
N ALA A 322 -9.86 -21.80 -13.06
CA ALA A 322 -8.63 -21.56 -12.31
C ALA A 322 -8.51 -22.55 -11.14
N THR A 323 -7.41 -23.30 -11.11
CA THR A 323 -7.01 -24.18 -10.00
C THR A 323 -5.54 -23.92 -9.65
N PRO A 324 -5.06 -24.26 -8.45
CA PRO A 324 -3.64 -24.12 -8.11
C PRO A 324 -2.70 -24.78 -9.13
N ASN A 325 -3.06 -25.96 -9.65
CA ASN A 325 -2.29 -26.66 -10.66
C ASN A 325 -2.25 -25.90 -11.99
N LEU A 326 -3.42 -25.41 -12.46
CA LEU A 326 -3.50 -24.66 -13.71
C LEU A 326 -2.72 -23.33 -13.63
N LEU A 327 -2.78 -22.63 -12.50
CA LEU A 327 -1.99 -21.41 -12.26
C LEU A 327 -0.48 -21.73 -12.18
N GLY A 328 -0.11 -22.88 -11.61
CA GLY A 328 1.26 -23.39 -11.63
C GLY A 328 1.76 -23.67 -13.06
N GLU A 329 0.93 -24.29 -13.91
CA GLU A 329 1.24 -24.53 -15.32
C GLU A 329 1.38 -23.22 -16.12
N LYS A 330 0.52 -22.23 -15.85
CA LYS A 330 0.60 -20.89 -16.45
C LYS A 330 1.94 -20.24 -16.11
N LEU A 331 2.30 -20.22 -14.82
CA LEU A 331 3.58 -19.66 -14.36
C LEU A 331 4.79 -20.40 -14.95
N ALA A 332 4.70 -21.73 -15.10
CA ALA A 332 5.74 -22.52 -15.75
C ALA A 332 5.88 -22.16 -17.24
N ALA A 333 4.76 -22.01 -17.97
CA ALA A 333 4.77 -21.59 -19.37
C ALA A 333 5.39 -20.19 -19.54
N GLU A 334 5.05 -19.23 -18.68
CA GLU A 334 5.65 -17.90 -18.66
C GLU A 334 7.18 -17.95 -18.49
N ARG A 335 7.68 -18.79 -17.56
CA ARG A 335 9.11 -18.97 -17.30
C ARG A 335 9.82 -19.59 -18.50
N GLU A 336 9.26 -20.62 -19.12
CA GLU A 336 9.87 -21.29 -20.28
C GLU A 336 9.86 -20.40 -21.54
N ILE A 337 8.81 -19.59 -21.77
CA ILE A 337 8.81 -18.56 -22.82
C ILE A 337 10.00 -17.61 -22.62
N HIS A 338 10.15 -17.07 -21.41
CA HIS A 338 11.24 -16.14 -21.10
C HIS A 338 12.62 -16.77 -21.27
N LYS A 339 12.79 -18.03 -20.83
CA LYS A 339 14.03 -18.79 -21.00
C LYS A 339 14.37 -19.03 -22.47
N GLY A 340 13.37 -19.38 -23.30
CA GLY A 340 13.52 -19.54 -24.74
C GLY A 340 13.99 -18.26 -25.42
N LEU A 341 13.37 -17.12 -25.08
CA LEU A 341 13.79 -15.81 -25.58
C LEU A 341 15.24 -15.48 -25.21
N ARG A 342 15.62 -15.64 -23.94
CA ARG A 342 16.99 -15.36 -23.47
C ARG A 342 18.05 -16.24 -24.11
N ARG A 343 17.73 -17.50 -24.40
CA ARG A 343 18.66 -18.41 -25.09
C ARG A 343 19.05 -17.87 -26.47
N ILE A 344 18.12 -17.22 -27.17
CA ILE A 344 18.33 -16.67 -28.51
C ILE A 344 18.96 -15.27 -28.45
N ALA A 345 18.46 -14.39 -27.57
CA ALA A 345 18.93 -13.01 -27.45
C ALA A 345 19.00 -12.55 -25.98
N PRO A 346 20.07 -12.92 -25.24
CA PRO A 346 20.15 -12.75 -23.79
C PRO A 346 20.14 -11.29 -23.33
N GLU A 347 20.83 -10.40 -24.03
CA GLU A 347 20.91 -8.97 -23.66
C GLU A 347 19.58 -8.25 -23.91
N ARG A 348 18.90 -8.54 -25.03
CA ARG A 348 17.61 -7.93 -25.36
C ARG A 348 16.49 -8.38 -24.42
N PHE A 349 16.50 -9.63 -23.98
CA PHE A 349 15.48 -10.18 -23.08
C PHE A 349 16.00 -10.38 -21.67
N ARG A 350 16.93 -9.54 -21.25
CA ARG A 350 17.40 -9.53 -19.87
C ARG A 350 16.24 -9.14 -18.95
N ARG A 351 15.93 -10.01 -17.99
CA ARG A 351 15.00 -9.75 -16.88
C ARG A 351 15.79 -9.67 -15.59
N TYR A 352 15.55 -8.63 -14.82
CA TYR A 352 16.12 -8.50 -13.48
C TYR A 352 15.31 -9.30 -12.47
N GLU A 353 15.80 -9.39 -11.24
CA GLU A 353 14.97 -9.92 -10.16
C GLU A 353 13.65 -9.15 -10.09
N PRO A 354 12.54 -9.81 -9.70
CA PRO A 354 11.27 -9.12 -9.55
C PRO A 354 11.44 -7.90 -8.64
N PRO A 355 10.88 -6.72 -9.01
CA PRO A 355 10.77 -5.60 -8.09
C PRO A 355 10.07 -6.02 -6.79
N ASP A 356 10.26 -5.25 -5.72
CA ASP A 356 9.59 -5.52 -4.43
C ASP A 356 8.06 -5.55 -4.55
N VAL A 357 7.49 -4.81 -5.52
CA VAL A 357 6.06 -4.78 -5.84
C VAL A 357 5.65 -5.74 -6.97
N GLY A 358 6.61 -6.52 -7.48
CA GLY A 358 6.45 -7.40 -8.63
C GLY A 358 6.46 -6.70 -9.99
N PHE A 359 6.28 -7.48 -11.06
CA PHE A 359 6.27 -6.95 -12.43
C PHE A 359 4.93 -6.30 -12.80
N SER A 360 3.88 -6.58 -12.03
CA SER A 360 2.51 -6.10 -12.19
C SER A 360 2.06 -5.19 -11.03
N GLY A 361 3.03 -4.54 -10.38
CA GLY A 361 2.79 -3.69 -9.21
C GLY A 361 2.15 -2.32 -9.51
N TYR A 362 1.81 -2.02 -10.78
CA TYR A 362 1.49 -0.65 -11.22
C TYR A 362 0.01 -0.49 -11.53
N THR A 363 -0.55 0.68 -11.23
CA THR A 363 -1.93 0.99 -11.59
C THR A 363 -1.98 1.33 -13.08
N PRO A 364 -2.76 0.65 -13.94
CA PRO A 364 -2.90 1.05 -15.34
C PRO A 364 -3.54 2.44 -15.45
N VAL A 365 -3.45 3.06 -16.64
CA VAL A 365 -4.07 4.36 -16.93
C VAL A 365 -5.04 4.23 -18.10
N THR A 366 -6.11 5.03 -18.11
CA THR A 366 -7.16 5.01 -19.12
C THR A 366 -7.66 6.41 -19.43
N ASP A 367 -8.10 6.62 -20.67
CA ASP A 367 -8.83 7.80 -21.17
C ASP A 367 -10.35 7.50 -21.28
N GLY A 368 -10.81 6.43 -20.63
CA GLY A 368 -12.18 5.91 -20.73
C GLY A 368 -12.51 5.17 -22.02
N ARG A 369 -11.60 5.12 -23.01
CA ARG A 369 -11.79 4.39 -24.28
C ARG A 369 -10.76 3.28 -24.48
N ARG A 370 -9.58 3.46 -23.90
CA ARG A 370 -8.43 2.57 -23.99
C ARG A 370 -7.77 2.46 -22.63
N VAL A 371 -6.98 1.42 -22.46
CA VAL A 371 -6.24 1.15 -21.24
C VAL A 371 -4.78 0.90 -21.60
N TRP A 372 -3.89 1.61 -20.91
CA TRP A 372 -2.45 1.45 -21.01
C TRP A 372 -1.91 0.80 -19.74
N ALA A 373 -1.06 -0.20 -19.93
CA ALA A 373 -0.42 -0.94 -18.85
C ALA A 373 1.10 -0.88 -19.03
N TRP A 374 1.80 -0.62 -17.92
CA TRP A 374 3.26 -0.61 -17.82
C TRP A 374 3.69 -1.75 -16.89
N PHE A 375 4.72 -2.51 -17.23
CA PHE A 375 5.17 -3.66 -16.43
C PHE A 375 6.64 -3.49 -16.06
N GLY A 376 7.02 -3.96 -14.86
CA GLY A 376 8.36 -3.77 -14.28
C GLY A 376 9.52 -4.45 -15.02
N MET A 377 9.22 -5.13 -16.12
CA MET A 377 10.19 -5.71 -17.05
C MET A 377 10.48 -4.80 -18.25
N GLY A 378 9.93 -3.59 -18.27
CA GLY A 378 10.13 -2.65 -19.37
C GLY A 378 9.09 -2.76 -20.49
N VAL A 379 7.91 -3.32 -20.24
CA VAL A 379 6.89 -3.53 -21.28
C VAL A 379 5.73 -2.55 -21.11
N THR A 380 5.41 -1.79 -22.16
CA THR A 380 4.21 -0.96 -22.22
C THR A 380 3.26 -1.51 -23.28
N ALA A 381 1.96 -1.59 -22.97
CA ALA A 381 0.95 -2.04 -23.92
C ALA A 381 -0.32 -1.19 -23.84
N CYS A 382 -1.03 -1.07 -24.96
CA CYS A 382 -2.33 -0.42 -25.08
C CYS A 382 -3.39 -1.41 -25.55
N TYR A 383 -4.58 -1.33 -24.98
CA TYR A 383 -5.75 -2.12 -25.34
C TYR A 383 -6.98 -1.24 -25.48
N ASP A 384 -7.97 -1.68 -26.25
CA ASP A 384 -9.34 -1.21 -26.05
C ASP A 384 -10.01 -1.91 -24.84
N LEU A 385 -11.24 -1.53 -24.52
CA LEU A 385 -11.97 -2.06 -23.35
C LEU A 385 -12.35 -3.54 -23.52
N GLU A 386 -12.36 -4.04 -24.75
CA GLU A 386 -12.66 -5.42 -25.13
C GLU A 386 -11.41 -6.33 -25.06
N GLY A 387 -10.23 -5.76 -24.80
CA GLY A 387 -8.99 -6.52 -24.65
C GLY A 387 -8.32 -6.83 -25.99
N ASN A 388 -8.63 -6.08 -27.05
CA ASN A 388 -7.88 -6.12 -28.30
C ASN A 388 -6.64 -5.23 -28.16
N ARG A 389 -5.46 -5.81 -28.34
CA ARG A 389 -4.19 -5.09 -28.27
C ARG A 389 -4.09 -4.12 -29.44
N ARG A 390 -3.80 -2.86 -29.14
CA ARG A 390 -3.55 -1.81 -30.15
C ARG A 390 -2.08 -1.72 -30.49
N TRP A 391 -1.24 -1.75 -29.47
CA TRP A 391 0.21 -1.81 -29.62
C TRP A 391 0.85 -2.36 -28.34
N ILE A 392 2.09 -2.83 -28.47
CA ILE A 392 2.95 -3.24 -27.37
C ILE A 392 4.39 -2.91 -27.73
N ARG A 393 5.18 -2.51 -26.73
CA ARG A 393 6.60 -2.23 -26.86
C ARG A 393 7.36 -2.74 -25.64
N ALA A 394 8.65 -3.00 -25.84
CA ALA A 394 9.58 -3.38 -24.79
C ALA A 394 10.81 -2.47 -24.83
N ASP A 395 11.15 -1.90 -23.69
CA ASP A 395 12.26 -0.98 -23.47
C ASP A 395 13.15 -1.55 -22.36
N VAL A 396 14.41 -1.85 -22.68
CA VAL A 396 15.36 -2.44 -21.73
C VAL A 396 16.19 -1.32 -21.10
N LEU A 397 16.04 -1.11 -19.80
CA LEU A 397 16.88 -0.17 -19.03
C LEU A 397 17.59 -0.89 -17.89
N PRO A 398 18.72 -0.35 -17.38
CA PRO A 398 19.51 -0.99 -16.33
C PRO A 398 18.73 -1.29 -15.04
N ALA A 399 19.12 -2.37 -14.36
CA ALA A 399 18.55 -2.77 -13.06
C ALA A 399 18.60 -1.62 -12.04
N VAL A 400 17.62 -1.58 -11.15
CA VAL A 400 17.62 -0.72 -9.95
C VAL A 400 17.38 -1.60 -8.74
N GLU A 401 18.03 -1.28 -7.62
CA GLU A 401 17.77 -1.93 -6.33
C GLU A 401 16.29 -1.75 -5.94
N HIS A 402 15.61 -2.82 -5.52
CA HIS A 402 14.15 -2.91 -5.30
C HIS A 402 13.25 -2.76 -6.55
N GLY A 403 13.82 -2.56 -7.74
CA GLY A 403 13.09 -2.44 -9.00
C GLY A 403 12.30 -1.13 -9.13
N PHE A 404 11.20 -1.15 -9.89
CA PHE A 404 10.38 0.04 -10.19
C PHE A 404 8.97 -0.12 -9.62
N SER A 405 8.30 0.99 -9.29
CA SER A 405 6.95 1.01 -8.68
C SER A 405 6.07 2.18 -9.11
N SER A 406 6.51 2.97 -10.09
CA SER A 406 5.77 4.13 -10.59
C SER A 406 4.71 3.73 -11.62
N SER A 407 3.48 4.15 -11.40
CA SER A 407 2.38 3.93 -12.36
C SER A 407 2.50 4.87 -13.57
N PRO A 408 2.02 4.47 -14.75
CA PRO A 408 1.93 5.35 -15.91
C PRO A 408 0.93 6.49 -15.71
N LEU A 409 1.09 7.57 -16.47
CA LEU A 409 0.10 8.65 -16.59
C LEU A 409 -0.16 9.00 -18.06
N LEU A 410 -1.30 9.64 -18.34
CA LEU A 410 -1.59 10.25 -19.65
C LEU A 410 -1.48 11.76 -19.54
N VAL A 411 -0.78 12.37 -20.50
CA VAL A 411 -0.68 13.82 -20.62
C VAL A 411 -0.43 14.19 -22.08
N GLU A 412 -1.18 15.16 -22.62
CA GLU A 412 -1.00 15.67 -23.99
C GLU A 412 -0.87 14.58 -25.07
N GLY A 413 -1.77 13.59 -25.06
CA GLY A 413 -1.79 12.48 -26.02
C GLY A 413 -0.63 11.50 -25.89
N LYS A 414 0.09 11.52 -24.76
CA LYS A 414 1.22 10.63 -24.48
C LYS A 414 0.95 9.78 -23.25
N VAL A 415 1.38 8.52 -23.26
CA VAL A 415 1.54 7.71 -22.06
C VAL A 415 2.97 7.85 -21.58
N VAL A 416 3.13 8.28 -20.33
CA VAL A 416 4.42 8.53 -19.71
C VAL A 416 4.69 7.45 -18.67
N VAL A 417 5.87 6.84 -18.76
CA VAL A 417 6.36 5.83 -17.82
C VAL A 417 7.69 6.26 -17.23
N PHE A 418 8.01 5.76 -16.05
CA PHE A 418 9.27 6.05 -15.38
C PHE A 418 10.01 4.76 -15.03
N MET A 419 11.29 4.69 -15.46
CA MET A 419 12.20 3.58 -15.18
C MET A 419 13.66 4.06 -15.27
N ARG A 420 14.17 4.77 -14.25
CA ARG A 420 15.38 5.64 -14.28
C ARG A 420 15.26 6.85 -15.20
N ASP A 421 14.79 6.61 -16.41
CA ASP A 421 14.47 7.62 -17.40
C ASP A 421 12.96 7.84 -17.41
N LEU A 422 12.55 9.08 -17.68
CA LEU A 422 11.17 9.40 -17.99
C LEU A 422 10.99 9.24 -19.50
N MET A 423 10.10 8.34 -19.91
CA MET A 423 9.83 8.05 -21.32
C MET A 423 8.40 8.40 -21.62
N ALA A 424 8.17 9.11 -22.72
CA ALA A 424 6.84 9.37 -23.24
C ALA A 424 6.65 8.68 -24.58
N PHE A 425 5.55 7.95 -24.69
CA PHE A 425 5.12 7.31 -25.92
C PHE A 425 3.84 7.96 -26.41
N GLU A 426 3.71 8.17 -27.71
CA GLU A 426 2.45 8.54 -28.33
C GLU A 426 1.37 7.52 -27.92
N ALA A 427 0.28 7.97 -27.30
CA ALA A 427 -0.73 7.08 -26.72
C ALA A 427 -1.40 6.20 -27.78
N GLU A 428 -1.56 6.70 -29.01
CA GLU A 428 -2.16 6.00 -30.14
C GLU A 428 -1.28 4.89 -30.71
N THR A 429 0.02 5.16 -30.86
CA THR A 429 0.92 4.32 -31.68
C THR A 429 1.96 3.57 -30.85
N GLY A 430 2.20 4.03 -29.62
CA GLY A 430 3.29 3.56 -28.77
C GLY A 430 4.67 4.04 -29.23
N LYS A 431 4.78 4.92 -30.23
CA LYS A 431 6.07 5.45 -30.69
C LYS A 431 6.72 6.33 -29.62
N LEU A 432 8.03 6.20 -29.41
CA LEU A 432 8.79 7.07 -28.50
C LEU A 432 8.74 8.52 -29.01
N ALA A 433 8.15 9.40 -28.21
CA ALA A 433 8.08 10.83 -28.46
C ALA A 433 9.30 11.56 -27.90
N TRP A 434 9.65 11.27 -26.65
CA TRP A 434 10.85 11.80 -25.99
C TRP A 434 11.29 10.89 -24.83
N GLN A 435 12.56 11.00 -24.46
CA GLN A 435 13.16 10.31 -23.33
C GLN A 435 14.08 11.27 -22.58
N THR A 436 13.85 11.39 -21.27
CA THR A 436 14.61 12.28 -20.40
C THR A 436 15.37 11.47 -19.37
N LYS A 437 16.70 11.55 -19.42
CA LYS A 437 17.59 10.94 -18.44
C LYS A 437 17.55 11.76 -17.15
N LEU A 438 16.89 11.22 -16.13
CA LEU A 438 16.73 11.90 -14.84
C LEU A 438 17.81 11.49 -13.84
N MET A 439 18.36 10.29 -13.99
CA MET A 439 19.33 9.70 -13.08
C MET A 439 20.49 9.07 -13.85
N PRO A 440 21.72 9.04 -13.31
CA PRO A 440 22.82 8.30 -13.90
C PRO A 440 22.51 6.80 -14.01
N HIS A 441 23.16 6.13 -14.96
CA HIS A 441 23.04 4.67 -15.17
C HIS A 441 24.19 3.91 -14.51
N GLU A 442 24.72 4.41 -13.38
CA GLU A 442 25.89 3.86 -12.69
C GLU A 442 25.50 3.17 -11.38
N GLY A 443 25.89 1.91 -11.19
CA GLY A 443 25.55 1.16 -9.97
C GLY A 443 24.04 0.92 -9.79
N PRO A 444 23.63 0.19 -8.73
CA PRO A 444 22.23 -0.16 -8.50
C PRO A 444 21.40 1.01 -7.96
N ASN A 445 22.05 2.05 -7.40
CA ASN A 445 21.43 3.15 -6.65
C ASN A 445 22.21 4.49 -6.74
N PRO A 446 22.58 5.01 -7.93
CA PRO A 446 23.51 6.14 -8.04
C PRO A 446 23.03 7.42 -7.34
N GLN A 447 21.72 7.59 -7.19
CA GLN A 447 21.10 8.75 -6.56
C GLN A 447 19.78 8.33 -5.90
N GLY A 448 19.83 7.34 -5.00
CA GLY A 448 18.68 6.94 -4.18
C GLY A 448 17.53 6.22 -4.92
N PHE A 449 16.43 6.05 -4.19
CA PHE A 449 15.24 5.31 -4.58
C PHE A 449 14.16 6.26 -5.09
N PHE A 450 13.78 6.16 -6.36
CA PHE A 450 12.69 6.94 -6.93
C PHE A 450 11.55 6.01 -7.39
N HIS A 451 10.46 6.03 -6.63
CA HIS A 451 9.39 5.03 -6.72
C HIS A 451 7.99 5.65 -6.91
N GLY A 452 7.77 6.87 -6.42
CA GLY A 452 6.45 7.53 -6.51
C GLY A 452 5.98 7.72 -7.95
N THR A 453 4.71 7.39 -8.22
CA THR A 453 4.01 7.72 -9.47
C THR A 453 4.10 9.23 -9.74
N PRO A 454 4.54 9.68 -10.95
CA PRO A 454 4.53 11.08 -11.34
C PRO A 454 3.13 11.71 -11.35
N PHE A 455 3.06 13.04 -11.23
CA PHE A 455 1.80 13.79 -11.27
C PHE A 455 1.79 14.73 -12.49
N ALA A 456 0.74 14.69 -13.30
CA ALA A 456 0.58 15.61 -14.44
C ALA A 456 -0.30 16.80 -14.06
N THR A 457 0.13 18.01 -14.41
CA THR A 457 -0.64 19.26 -14.21
C THR A 457 -0.20 20.30 -15.23
N ALA A 458 -0.53 21.57 -15.04
CA ALA A 458 -0.10 22.66 -15.92
C ALA A 458 0.35 23.91 -15.15
N ILE A 459 1.25 24.68 -15.79
CA ILE A 459 1.62 26.04 -15.39
C ILE A 459 1.27 26.96 -16.56
N GLY A 460 0.34 27.91 -16.36
CA GLY A 460 -0.07 28.82 -17.43
C GLY A 460 -0.56 28.13 -18.70
N GLY A 461 -1.20 26.95 -18.57
CA GLY A 461 -1.65 26.13 -19.70
C GLY A 461 -0.59 25.23 -20.34
N VAL A 462 0.68 25.34 -19.93
CA VAL A 462 1.75 24.43 -20.37
C VAL A 462 1.71 23.16 -19.54
N GLY A 463 1.52 22.01 -20.17
CA GLY A 463 1.54 20.71 -19.49
C GLY A 463 2.90 20.41 -18.88
N ILE A 464 2.88 20.00 -17.61
CA ILE A 464 4.06 19.60 -16.85
C ILE A 464 3.83 18.27 -16.14
N ILE A 465 4.94 17.59 -15.85
CA ILE A 465 5.01 16.35 -15.08
C ILE A 465 5.90 16.63 -13.88
N VAL A 466 5.37 16.36 -12.69
CA VAL A 466 6.08 16.51 -11.42
C VAL A 466 6.46 15.14 -10.89
N LEU A 467 7.70 15.03 -10.42
CA LEU A 467 8.28 13.81 -9.89
C LEU A 467 8.39 13.87 -8.37
N GLY A 468 8.42 12.70 -7.72
CA GLY A 468 8.54 12.60 -6.26
C GLY A 468 9.85 13.15 -5.69
N ASN A 469 10.88 13.37 -6.51
CA ASN A 469 12.10 14.08 -6.10
C ASN A 469 12.01 15.61 -6.33
N GLY A 470 10.82 16.14 -6.63
CA GLY A 470 10.59 17.57 -6.83
C GLY A 470 11.03 18.10 -8.19
N SER A 471 11.46 17.24 -9.12
CA SER A 471 11.75 17.67 -10.49
C SER A 471 10.46 17.98 -11.25
N VAL A 472 10.51 19.03 -12.09
CA VAL A 472 9.42 19.41 -13.00
C VAL A 472 9.91 19.27 -14.43
N VAL A 473 9.16 18.54 -15.23
CA VAL A 473 9.46 18.23 -16.64
C VAL A 473 8.33 18.75 -17.52
N ARG A 474 8.64 19.39 -18.64
CA ARG A 474 7.63 19.81 -19.63
C ARG A 474 7.08 18.58 -20.36
N ALA A 475 5.76 18.46 -20.45
CA ALA A 475 5.09 17.29 -21.02
C ALA A 475 5.26 17.17 -22.55
N SER A 476 5.43 18.29 -23.24
CA SER A 476 5.51 18.32 -24.71
C SER A 476 6.78 17.68 -25.25
N ASP A 477 7.93 17.94 -24.61
CA ASP A 477 9.27 17.61 -25.13
C ASP A 477 10.20 16.92 -24.11
N GLY A 478 9.77 16.76 -22.85
CA GLY A 478 10.60 16.15 -21.81
C GLY A 478 11.68 17.07 -21.23
N ALA A 479 11.66 18.38 -21.53
CA ALA A 479 12.64 19.32 -20.99
C ALA A 479 12.52 19.43 -19.47
N VAL A 480 13.64 19.28 -18.75
CA VAL A 480 13.67 19.47 -17.29
C VAL A 480 13.66 20.97 -16.99
N LEU A 481 12.53 21.46 -16.49
CA LEU A 481 12.32 22.88 -16.19
C LEU A 481 12.89 23.26 -14.83
N TYR A 482 12.84 22.33 -13.87
CA TYR A 482 13.28 22.57 -12.51
C TYR A 482 13.73 21.28 -11.85
N ARG A 483 14.75 21.37 -10.98
CA ARG A 483 15.14 20.34 -10.02
C ARG A 483 15.20 21.00 -8.66
N ASN A 484 14.54 20.41 -7.66
CA ASN A 484 14.57 20.94 -6.31
C ASN A 484 15.96 20.65 -5.68
N PRO A 485 16.78 21.66 -5.38
CA PRO A 485 18.11 21.44 -4.81
C PRO A 485 18.07 21.03 -3.32
N GLU A 486 16.96 21.29 -2.64
CA GLU A 486 16.76 20.99 -1.22
C GLU A 486 16.19 19.58 -0.99
N MET A 487 15.69 18.94 -2.05
CA MET A 487 15.06 17.63 -1.95
C MET A 487 16.09 16.51 -2.12
N GLY A 488 16.08 15.58 -1.18
CA GLY A 488 16.94 14.40 -1.22
C GLY A 488 16.59 13.45 -2.36
N THR A 489 17.46 12.46 -2.53
CA THR A 489 17.43 11.51 -3.64
C THR A 489 16.54 10.28 -3.41
N GLN A 490 15.95 10.13 -2.22
CA GLN A 490 15.01 9.05 -1.90
C GLN A 490 13.58 9.60 -1.76
N ALA A 491 12.73 9.23 -2.70
CA ALA A 491 11.33 9.64 -2.80
C ALA A 491 10.43 8.45 -3.17
N ILE A 492 9.78 7.89 -2.15
CA ILE A 492 8.86 6.76 -2.32
C ILE A 492 7.43 7.22 -2.59
N ALA A 493 6.97 8.25 -1.87
CA ALA A 493 5.66 8.84 -2.08
C ALA A 493 5.57 9.61 -3.41
N SER A 494 4.38 9.62 -4.00
CA SER A 494 4.05 10.46 -5.14
C SER A 494 3.86 11.92 -4.73
N PRO A 495 4.21 12.88 -5.60
CA PRO A 495 3.85 14.27 -5.43
C PRO A 495 2.33 14.44 -5.57
N VAL A 496 1.77 15.43 -4.87
CA VAL A 496 0.35 15.81 -4.98
C VAL A 496 0.26 17.31 -5.21
N VAL A 497 -0.60 17.73 -6.15
CA VAL A 497 -0.83 19.16 -6.42
C VAL A 497 -2.26 19.51 -6.03
N GLU A 498 -2.41 20.48 -5.12
CA GLU A 498 -3.70 21.08 -4.74
C GLU A 498 -3.71 22.55 -5.16
N GLY A 499 -4.51 22.89 -6.16
CA GLY A 499 -4.47 24.21 -6.78
C GLY A 499 -3.08 24.49 -7.39
N ARG A 500 -2.29 25.35 -6.73
CA ARG A 500 -0.89 25.66 -7.11
C ARG A 500 0.12 25.17 -6.09
N ASP A 501 -0.30 24.57 -4.99
CA ASP A 501 0.60 24.03 -3.98
C ASP A 501 0.97 22.59 -4.36
N LEU A 502 2.25 22.38 -4.61
CA LEU A 502 2.87 21.08 -4.84
C LEU A 502 3.42 20.56 -3.50
N LEU A 503 2.91 19.40 -3.08
CA LEU A 503 3.28 18.74 -1.84
C LEU A 503 4.07 17.48 -2.15
N VAL A 504 5.24 17.35 -1.51
CA VAL A 504 6.12 16.20 -1.68
C VAL A 504 6.73 15.80 -0.35
N THR A 505 6.65 14.52 0.02
CA THR A 505 7.33 13.99 1.20
C THR A 505 8.59 13.25 0.81
N SER A 506 9.72 13.61 1.40
CA SER A 506 10.96 12.86 1.24
C SER A 506 11.11 11.84 2.37
N SER A 507 11.30 10.57 2.00
CA SER A 507 11.30 9.44 2.94
C SER A 507 12.46 9.50 3.95
N HIS A 508 13.60 10.10 3.60
CA HIS A 508 14.76 10.22 4.49
C HIS A 508 14.74 11.49 5.36
N SER A 509 14.38 12.64 4.79
CA SER A 509 14.46 13.92 5.52
C SER A 509 13.40 14.09 6.61
N MET A 510 12.30 13.32 6.54
CA MET A 510 11.12 13.50 7.40
C MET A 510 10.53 14.91 7.28
N GLN A 511 10.61 15.48 6.08
CA GLN A 511 10.06 16.79 5.73
C GLN A 511 8.93 16.62 4.72
N LEU A 512 7.87 17.40 4.92
CA LEU A 512 6.93 17.75 3.87
C LEU A 512 7.43 19.03 3.19
N PHE A 513 7.73 18.94 1.90
CA PHE A 513 8.05 20.09 1.05
C PHE A 513 6.74 20.62 0.46
N ILE A 514 6.53 21.94 0.58
CA ILE A 514 5.40 22.67 0.01
C ILE A 514 5.98 23.70 -0.95
N GLN A 515 5.74 23.52 -2.25
CA GLN A 515 6.25 24.37 -3.32
C GLN A 515 5.09 25.06 -4.04
N ARG A 516 5.22 26.34 -4.35
CA ARG A 516 4.17 27.08 -5.09
C ARG A 516 4.49 27.12 -6.57
N LEU A 517 3.63 26.52 -7.41
CA LEU A 517 3.67 26.65 -8.86
C LEU A 517 3.27 28.09 -9.27
N PRO A 518 3.99 28.75 -10.19
CA PRO A 518 3.64 30.09 -10.67
C PRO A 518 2.36 30.05 -11.55
N GLU A 519 1.79 31.22 -11.83
CA GLU A 519 0.60 31.33 -12.71
C GLU A 519 0.96 31.14 -14.18
N ALA A 520 2.15 31.59 -14.56
CA ALA A 520 2.70 31.48 -15.90
C ALA A 520 4.07 30.82 -15.84
N LEU A 521 4.40 30.04 -16.87
CA LEU A 521 5.71 29.43 -16.99
C LEU A 521 6.72 30.51 -17.36
N VAL A 522 7.78 30.61 -16.55
CA VAL A 522 8.95 31.44 -16.81
C VAL A 522 10.16 30.52 -16.81
N GLU A 523 11.08 30.72 -17.76
CA GLU A 523 12.30 29.94 -17.88
C GLU A 523 13.54 30.82 -17.61
N PRO A 524 14.40 30.47 -16.63
CA PRO A 524 14.36 29.25 -15.80
C PRO A 524 13.22 29.27 -14.77
N LEU A 525 12.58 28.11 -14.58
CA LEU A 525 11.52 27.95 -13.58
C LEU A 525 12.12 28.04 -12.17
N LYS A 526 11.51 28.88 -11.33
CA LYS A 526 11.87 29.02 -9.92
C LYS A 526 10.64 28.73 -9.07
N LEU A 527 10.78 27.84 -8.10
CA LEU A 527 9.74 27.53 -7.14
C LEU A 527 10.17 28.02 -5.76
N ALA A 528 9.27 28.71 -5.07
CA ALA A 528 9.43 28.98 -3.64
C ALA A 528 9.15 27.68 -2.87
N THR A 529 10.07 27.27 -2.02
CA THR A 529 9.98 26.03 -1.23
C THR A 529 9.84 26.37 0.25
N ARG A 530 8.91 25.72 0.93
CA ARG A 530 8.84 25.68 2.40
C ARG A 530 8.88 24.23 2.86
N THR A 531 9.38 24.00 4.05
CA THR A 531 9.43 22.66 4.65
C THR A 531 8.72 22.63 5.99
N VAL A 532 8.05 21.52 6.27
CA VAL A 532 7.42 21.23 7.56
C VAL A 532 7.98 19.92 8.07
N SER A 533 8.56 19.94 9.27
CA SER A 533 9.04 18.72 9.94
C SER A 533 7.84 17.86 10.31
N VAL A 534 7.79 16.64 9.77
CA VAL A 534 6.74 15.64 10.06
C VAL A 534 7.27 14.50 10.94
N ARG A 535 8.36 14.75 11.66
CA ARG A 535 8.88 13.81 12.66
C ARG A 535 7.87 13.64 13.80
N SER A 536 7.81 12.44 14.38
CA SER A 536 6.89 12.11 15.47
C SER A 536 7.63 11.49 16.64
N SER A 537 7.06 11.61 17.84
CA SER A 537 7.56 10.96 19.06
C SER A 537 7.06 9.51 19.26
N PHE A 538 6.11 9.06 18.43
CA PHE A 538 5.59 7.69 18.48
C PHE A 538 6.67 6.64 18.20
N PRO A 539 6.53 5.42 18.74
CA PRO A 539 7.45 4.32 18.47
C PRO A 539 7.63 4.08 16.97
N LYS A 540 8.85 3.79 16.55
CA LYS A 540 9.19 3.52 15.15
C LYS A 540 9.44 2.03 14.99
N TYR A 541 9.03 1.47 13.87
CA TYR A 541 9.48 0.14 13.45
C TYR A 541 10.32 0.27 12.19
N TYR A 542 11.51 -0.34 12.20
CA TYR A 542 12.45 -0.37 11.09
C TYR A 542 12.93 1.03 10.65
N MET A 543 12.07 1.84 10.03
CA MET A 543 12.35 3.21 9.57
C MET A 543 11.06 4.06 9.55
N PRO A 544 11.10 5.34 9.97
CA PRO A 544 9.92 6.21 10.01
C PRO A 544 9.50 6.79 8.64
N TRP A 545 9.59 6.04 7.54
CA TRP A 545 9.38 6.55 6.18
C TRP A 545 7.95 6.98 5.85
N HIS A 546 7.81 7.88 4.87
CA HIS A 546 6.56 8.06 4.11
C HIS A 546 6.67 7.28 2.79
N LEU A 547 5.89 6.21 2.69
CA LEU A 547 5.60 5.50 1.43
C LEU A 547 4.26 5.99 0.85
N SER A 548 3.29 6.20 1.74
CA SER A 548 1.97 6.71 1.40
C SER A 548 2.06 8.18 0.97
N SER A 549 1.28 8.55 -0.04
CA SER A 549 1.22 9.92 -0.55
C SER A 549 0.11 10.70 0.14
N PRO A 550 0.26 12.01 0.38
CA PRO A 550 -0.73 12.78 1.11
C PRO A 550 -2.07 12.86 0.36
N VAL A 551 -3.13 13.21 1.09
CA VAL A 551 -4.35 13.79 0.51
C VAL A 551 -4.56 15.16 1.13
N VAL A 552 -4.99 16.12 0.33
CA VAL A 552 -5.24 17.49 0.80
C VAL A 552 -6.75 17.75 0.77
N HIS A 553 -7.28 18.30 1.85
CA HIS A 553 -8.69 18.67 1.94
C HIS A 553 -8.84 19.86 2.88
N ASP A 554 -9.58 20.89 2.46
CA ASP A 554 -9.87 22.11 3.22
C ASP A 554 -8.63 22.78 3.84
N GLY A 555 -7.55 22.85 3.05
CA GLY A 555 -6.28 23.45 3.47
C GLY A 555 -5.42 22.60 4.41
N LEU A 556 -5.85 21.35 4.72
CA LEU A 556 -5.12 20.40 5.54
C LEU A 556 -4.54 19.27 4.69
N ALA A 557 -3.25 18.98 4.87
CA ALA A 557 -2.60 17.81 4.29
C ALA A 557 -2.58 16.67 5.32
N TYR A 558 -3.08 15.50 4.92
CA TYR A 558 -3.13 14.29 5.74
C TYR A 558 -2.05 13.32 5.26
N LEU A 559 -1.03 13.12 6.10
CA LEU A 559 0.12 12.27 5.82
C LEU A 559 0.10 11.05 6.73
N VAL A 560 0.34 9.86 6.17
CA VAL A 560 0.46 8.64 6.95
C VAL A 560 1.84 8.03 6.70
N ASN A 561 2.65 7.90 7.75
CA ASN A 561 3.93 7.23 7.62
C ASN A 561 3.76 5.70 7.68
N ASN A 562 4.83 4.97 7.38
CA ASN A 562 4.88 3.51 7.42
C ASN A 562 4.43 2.96 8.79
N THR A 563 4.68 3.70 9.87
CA THR A 563 4.30 3.31 11.23
C THR A 563 2.80 3.39 11.51
N GLY A 564 2.02 4.01 10.61
CA GLY A 564 0.61 4.30 10.85
C GLY A 564 0.42 5.56 11.69
N VAL A 565 1.42 6.44 11.80
CA VAL A 565 1.22 7.79 12.37
C VAL A 565 0.56 8.67 11.31
N LEU A 566 -0.65 9.12 11.59
CA LEU A 566 -1.29 10.23 10.90
C LEU A 566 -0.67 11.54 11.40
N THR A 567 -0.11 12.32 10.49
CA THR A 567 0.30 13.71 10.71
C THR A 567 -0.60 14.61 9.88
N VAL A 568 -1.21 15.61 10.50
CA VAL A 568 -2.04 16.60 9.81
C VAL A 568 -1.33 17.94 9.80
N VAL A 569 -1.10 18.50 8.62
CA VAL A 569 -0.39 19.77 8.42
C VAL A 569 -1.36 20.81 7.87
N ASP A 570 -1.35 22.01 8.45
CA ASP A 570 -1.96 23.18 7.85
C ASP A 570 -1.08 23.67 6.70
N VAL A 571 -1.57 23.54 5.47
CA VAL A 571 -0.78 23.84 4.27
C VAL A 571 -0.49 25.34 4.19
N ALA A 572 -1.38 26.22 4.64
CA ALA A 572 -1.13 27.65 4.59
C ALA A 572 -0.14 28.07 5.67
N ALA A 573 -0.36 27.65 6.93
CA ALA A 573 0.50 27.98 8.05
C ALA A 573 1.89 27.31 7.96
N GLY A 574 1.98 26.13 7.35
CA GLY A 574 3.21 25.34 7.32
C GLY A 574 3.50 24.69 8.67
N GLU A 575 2.47 24.30 9.41
CA GLU A 575 2.58 23.79 10.78
C GLU A 575 1.82 22.48 10.96
N VAL A 576 2.36 21.60 11.80
CA VAL A 576 1.66 20.38 12.23
C VAL A 576 0.52 20.77 13.16
N VAL A 577 -0.72 20.41 12.79
CA VAL A 577 -1.92 20.62 13.61
C VAL A 577 -2.02 19.56 14.70
N TYR A 578 -1.89 18.29 14.32
CA TYR A 578 -1.83 17.18 15.27
C TYR A 578 -1.16 15.93 14.67
N GLN A 579 -0.75 15.02 15.54
CA GLN A 579 -0.29 13.68 15.18
C GLN A 579 -1.02 12.61 16.00
N ARG A 580 -1.21 11.43 15.40
CA ARG A 580 -1.88 10.29 16.03
C ARG A 580 -1.33 8.97 15.49
N LEU A 581 -0.86 8.07 16.35
CA LEU A 581 -0.67 6.67 15.99
C LEU A 581 -2.05 6.01 15.83
N LEU A 582 -2.35 5.59 14.60
CA LEU A 582 -3.65 5.02 14.22
C LEU A 582 -3.81 3.60 14.76
N ASP A 583 -5.04 3.23 15.09
CA ASP A 583 -5.43 1.85 15.46
C ASP A 583 -5.53 0.96 14.21
N LEU A 584 -4.42 0.83 13.50
CA LEU A 584 -4.25 -0.03 12.34
C LEU A 584 -3.43 -1.24 12.75
N ASP A 585 -3.65 -2.36 12.08
CA ASP A 585 -2.88 -3.59 12.29
C ASP A 585 -1.51 -3.53 11.60
N ALA A 586 -0.91 -2.34 11.61
CA ALA A 586 0.39 -2.08 11.05
C ALA A 586 1.44 -2.47 12.09
N PHE A 587 2.09 -3.59 11.82
CA PHE A 587 3.53 -3.84 11.85
C PHE A 587 3.72 -5.36 11.84
N GLN A 588 4.46 -5.87 10.88
CA GLN A 588 4.80 -7.30 10.82
C GLN A 588 6.31 -7.44 10.82
N TRP A 589 6.82 -8.15 11.83
CA TRP A 589 8.23 -8.41 12.03
C TRP A 589 8.65 -9.58 11.15
N VAL A 590 9.12 -9.27 9.95
CA VAL A 590 9.94 -10.12 9.07
C VAL A 590 10.34 -9.25 7.88
N ASN A 591 11.47 -9.55 7.24
CA ASN A 591 11.99 -8.83 6.08
C ASN A 591 11.05 -9.04 4.85
N GLU A 592 9.87 -8.40 4.84
CA GLU A 592 8.79 -8.64 3.86
C GLU A 592 8.72 -7.57 2.75
N GLY A 593 9.86 -6.97 2.38
CA GLY A 593 9.97 -6.02 1.26
C GLY A 593 9.13 -4.75 1.44
N ALA A 594 8.56 -4.23 0.33
CA ALA A 594 7.79 -2.98 0.24
C ALA A 594 6.45 -2.94 1.00
N ALA A 595 6.10 -3.99 1.75
CA ALA A 595 4.82 -4.11 2.45
C ALA A 595 4.93 -3.97 3.98
N ARG A 596 5.95 -3.28 4.46
CA ARG A 596 6.05 -2.94 5.88
C ARG A 596 4.99 -1.88 6.21
N GLY A 597 4.35 -2.05 7.36
CA GLY A 597 3.44 -1.09 8.00
C GLY A 597 2.28 -0.57 7.13
N VAL A 598 2.35 0.69 6.66
CA VAL A 598 1.33 1.35 5.83
C VAL A 598 1.95 1.87 4.53
N GLY A 599 1.62 1.21 3.42
CA GLY A 599 2.03 1.60 2.05
C GLY A 599 0.92 2.24 1.22
N ALA A 600 -0.34 1.85 1.45
CA ALA A 600 -1.47 2.41 0.73
C ALA A 600 -1.67 3.90 1.07
N SER A 601 -1.93 4.73 0.06
CA SER A 601 -2.17 6.16 0.27
C SER A 601 -3.60 6.40 0.79
N PRO A 602 -3.80 7.33 1.74
CA PRO A 602 -5.15 7.73 2.14
C PRO A 602 -5.92 8.29 0.94
N ILE A 603 -7.23 8.11 0.93
CA ILE A 603 -8.12 8.71 -0.07
C ILE A 603 -9.25 9.49 0.61
N LEU A 604 -9.85 10.43 -0.11
CA LEU A 604 -11.02 11.20 0.33
C LEU A 604 -12.23 10.82 -0.54
N ALA A 605 -13.30 10.31 0.08
CA ALA A 605 -14.56 9.99 -0.60
C ALA A 605 -15.73 10.17 0.36
N GLY A 606 -16.89 10.61 -0.14
CA GLY A 606 -18.08 10.83 0.71
C GLY A 606 -17.82 11.75 1.91
N GLY A 607 -16.93 12.74 1.78
CA GLY A 607 -16.52 13.65 2.85
C GLY A 607 -15.69 13.00 3.97
N ARG A 608 -15.14 11.80 3.76
CA ARG A 608 -14.38 11.04 4.76
C ARG A 608 -13.03 10.59 4.22
N LEU A 609 -12.07 10.45 5.11
CA LEU A 609 -10.75 9.89 4.82
C LEU A 609 -10.78 8.38 5.04
N TYR A 610 -10.26 7.61 4.08
CA TYR A 610 -10.07 6.17 4.20
C TYR A 610 -8.58 5.86 4.25
N VAL A 611 -8.15 5.18 5.32
CA VAL A 611 -6.75 4.76 5.54
C VAL A 611 -6.72 3.24 5.61
N LEU A 612 -5.91 2.60 4.76
CA LEU A 612 -5.77 1.15 4.71
C LEU A 612 -4.38 0.75 5.19
N GLY A 613 -4.31 -0.10 6.21
CA GLY A 613 -3.07 -0.72 6.68
C GLY A 613 -2.77 -2.00 5.90
N ASN A 614 -1.50 -2.42 5.87
CA ASN A 614 -1.07 -3.50 5.00
C ASN A 614 -1.60 -4.89 5.39
N ALA A 615 -2.07 -5.08 6.62
CA ALA A 615 -2.63 -6.35 7.09
C ALA A 615 -4.17 -6.38 7.05
N GLY A 616 -4.81 -5.56 6.21
CA GLY A 616 -6.25 -5.56 5.98
C GLY A 616 -7.07 -4.77 7.00
N GLY A 617 -6.45 -4.20 8.03
CA GLY A 617 -7.09 -3.23 8.91
C GLY A 617 -7.28 -1.90 8.19
N ALA A 618 -8.44 -1.27 8.33
CA ALA A 618 -8.75 0.01 7.69
C ALA A 618 -9.53 0.93 8.62
N LEU A 619 -9.26 2.23 8.54
CA LEU A 619 -9.97 3.27 9.30
C LEU A 619 -10.72 4.20 8.36
N VAL A 620 -11.91 4.61 8.78
CA VAL A 620 -12.64 5.73 8.20
C VAL A 620 -12.60 6.88 9.20
N LEU A 621 -12.10 8.03 8.78
CA LEU A 621 -11.89 9.21 9.63
C LEU A 621 -12.70 10.40 9.10
N GLU A 622 -13.18 11.24 10.01
CA GLU A 622 -13.66 12.56 9.63
C GLU A 622 -12.46 13.49 9.44
N PRO A 623 -12.34 14.21 8.30
CA PRO A 623 -11.30 15.21 8.15
C PRO A 623 -11.56 16.39 9.08
N GLY A 624 -10.50 16.96 9.65
CA GLY A 624 -10.56 18.23 10.36
C GLY A 624 -9.30 18.51 11.16
N ARG A 625 -9.35 19.54 12.01
CA ARG A 625 -8.26 19.91 12.94
C ARG A 625 -8.20 19.06 14.21
N ALA A 626 -9.13 18.11 14.38
CA ALA A 626 -9.16 17.18 15.51
C ALA A 626 -9.36 15.75 15.00
N TYR A 627 -8.71 14.79 15.64
CA TYR A 627 -8.84 13.38 15.31
C TYR A 627 -10.24 12.86 15.63
N ARG A 628 -10.92 12.28 14.62
CA ARG A 628 -12.22 11.60 14.78
C ARG A 628 -12.26 10.36 13.91
N GLN A 629 -12.42 9.20 14.55
CA GLN A 629 -12.55 7.91 13.88
C GLN A 629 -14.04 7.53 13.79
N ALA A 630 -14.54 7.40 12.56
CA ALA A 630 -15.92 7.00 12.29
C ALA A 630 -16.08 5.46 12.30
N ALA A 631 -15.08 4.71 11.84
CA ALA A 631 -15.10 3.26 11.84
C ALA A 631 -13.71 2.64 11.83
N LYS A 632 -13.61 1.40 12.33
CA LYS A 632 -12.50 0.46 12.10
C LYS A 632 -13.06 -0.78 11.42
N ASN A 633 -12.42 -1.19 10.34
CA ASN A 633 -12.80 -2.30 9.48
C ASN A 633 -11.62 -3.26 9.34
N LYS A 634 -11.91 -4.51 9.00
CA LYS A 634 -10.88 -5.55 8.84
C LYS A 634 -11.23 -6.47 7.69
N LEU A 635 -10.26 -6.73 6.81
CA LEU A 635 -10.29 -7.80 5.82
C LEU A 635 -9.25 -8.86 6.21
N GLU A 636 -9.70 -9.93 6.86
CA GLU A 636 -8.87 -11.10 7.14
C GLU A 636 -8.83 -12.04 5.94
N SER A 637 -7.61 -12.40 5.56
CA SER A 637 -7.31 -13.37 4.52
C SER A 637 -5.93 -13.90 4.80
N VAL A 638 -5.77 -15.21 4.95
CA VAL A 638 -4.46 -15.82 5.22
C VAL A 638 -3.92 -16.39 3.93
N VAL A 639 -2.70 -16.00 3.56
CA VAL A 639 -1.98 -16.50 2.38
C VAL A 639 -0.73 -17.27 2.81
N GLN A 640 -0.34 -18.24 1.98
CA GLN A 640 0.92 -18.97 2.09
C GLN A 640 1.81 -18.58 0.91
N ALA A 641 2.53 -17.45 1.05
CA ALA A 641 3.34 -16.88 -0.02
C ALA A 641 4.83 -16.82 0.38
N GLY A 642 5.66 -17.60 -0.32
CA GLY A 642 7.13 -17.58 -0.19
C GLY A 642 7.67 -18.31 1.04
N HIS A 643 8.87 -17.89 1.47
CA HIS A 643 9.64 -18.54 2.54
C HIS A 643 9.18 -18.18 3.97
N TRP A 644 8.22 -17.26 4.13
CA TRP A 644 7.94 -16.57 5.41
C TRP A 644 6.74 -17.10 6.21
N SER A 645 6.35 -18.36 6.01
CA SER A 645 5.17 -19.01 6.62
C SER A 645 3.83 -18.33 6.27
N GLU A 646 2.73 -18.92 6.75
CA GLU A 646 1.38 -18.34 6.59
C GLU A 646 1.27 -16.95 7.25
N ARG A 647 0.64 -16.00 6.58
CA ARG A 647 0.42 -14.62 7.10
C ARG A 647 -0.84 -13.99 6.55
N GLN A 648 -1.22 -12.83 7.09
CA GLN A 648 -2.28 -12.02 6.49
C GLN A 648 -1.89 -11.61 5.05
N GLU A 649 -2.89 -11.60 4.17
CA GLU A 649 -2.83 -11.02 2.84
C GLU A 649 -2.41 -9.55 2.94
N ARG A 650 -1.53 -9.12 2.04
CA ARG A 650 -1.00 -7.76 2.03
C ARG A 650 -1.88 -6.83 1.21
N PHE A 651 -2.04 -5.61 1.71
CA PHE A 651 -2.81 -4.54 1.07
C PHE A 651 -1.95 -3.28 0.94
N VAL A 652 -1.33 -3.08 -0.22
CA VAL A 652 -0.50 -1.88 -0.49
C VAL A 652 -1.04 -1.04 -1.65
N ALA A 653 -2.13 -1.48 -2.28
CA ALA A 653 -2.88 -0.70 -3.25
C ALA A 653 -3.76 0.34 -2.53
N SER A 654 -3.92 1.52 -3.13
CA SER A 654 -4.88 2.49 -2.57
C SER A 654 -6.31 2.05 -2.89
N PRO A 655 -7.27 2.19 -1.97
CA PRO A 655 -8.67 1.90 -2.27
C PRO A 655 -9.19 2.76 -3.43
N VAL A 656 -10.11 2.20 -4.23
CA VAL A 656 -10.70 2.89 -5.39
C VAL A 656 -12.22 2.98 -5.21
N PRO A 657 -12.74 4.16 -4.83
CA PRO A 657 -14.17 4.41 -4.76
C PRO A 657 -14.78 4.61 -6.14
N ASP A 658 -16.01 4.13 -6.32
CA ASP A 658 -16.83 4.45 -7.47
C ASP A 658 -18.31 4.34 -7.10
N GLY A 659 -19.03 5.47 -7.13
CA GLY A 659 -20.40 5.56 -6.64
C GLY A 659 -20.51 5.11 -5.17
N SER A 660 -21.38 4.13 -4.90
CA SER A 660 -21.59 3.51 -3.59
C SER A 660 -20.60 2.39 -3.27
N ARG A 661 -19.64 2.09 -4.16
CA ARG A 661 -18.71 0.97 -4.00
C ARG A 661 -17.30 1.43 -3.66
N LEU A 662 -16.59 0.58 -2.95
CA LEU A 662 -15.15 0.71 -2.68
C LEU A 662 -14.45 -0.58 -3.10
N TYR A 663 -13.51 -0.48 -4.04
CA TYR A 663 -12.64 -1.59 -4.43
C TYR A 663 -11.37 -1.58 -3.59
N ILE A 664 -11.09 -2.69 -2.93
CA ILE A 664 -9.87 -2.88 -2.12
C ILE A 664 -9.11 -4.05 -2.72
N ARG A 665 -7.85 -3.81 -3.10
CA ARG A 665 -6.98 -4.82 -3.69
C ARG A 665 -5.94 -5.31 -2.68
N GLY A 666 -5.98 -6.61 -2.38
CA GLY A 666 -4.88 -7.33 -1.77
C GLY A 666 -3.96 -7.97 -2.82
N GLU A 667 -2.94 -8.67 -2.36
CA GLU A 667 -1.98 -9.36 -3.24
C GLU A 667 -2.57 -10.54 -4.02
N ALA A 668 -3.63 -11.16 -3.47
CA ALA A 668 -4.24 -12.36 -4.04
C ALA A 668 -5.72 -12.14 -4.41
N THR A 669 -6.38 -11.13 -3.83
CA THR A 669 -7.83 -10.96 -3.91
C THR A 669 -8.20 -9.50 -4.16
N LEU A 670 -9.14 -9.28 -5.09
CA LEU A 670 -9.85 -8.02 -5.22
C LEU A 670 -11.20 -8.11 -4.49
N TYR A 671 -11.50 -7.15 -3.63
CA TYR A 671 -12.76 -7.05 -2.89
C TYR A 671 -13.57 -5.88 -3.43
N ALA A 672 -14.87 -6.07 -3.64
CA ALA A 672 -15.83 -4.99 -3.81
C ALA A 672 -16.67 -4.85 -2.54
N ILE A 673 -16.59 -3.67 -1.93
CA ILE A 673 -17.31 -3.31 -0.72
C ILE A 673 -18.49 -2.42 -1.09
N GLU A 674 -19.69 -2.81 -0.67
CA GLU A 674 -20.94 -2.09 -0.93
C GLU A 674 -21.87 -2.28 0.26
N ALA A 675 -22.55 -1.20 0.69
CA ALA A 675 -23.55 -1.30 1.75
C ALA A 675 -24.72 -2.15 1.24
N ARG A 676 -24.98 -3.27 1.92
CA ARG A 676 -26.09 -4.17 1.60
C ARG A 676 -27.29 -3.94 2.50
#